data_AF-A0A2S6S2F7-F1
#
_entry.id   AF-A0A2S6S2F7-F1
#
_cell.length_a   1.000
_cell.length_b   1.000
_cell.length_c   1.000
_cell.angle_alpha   90.00
_cell.angle_beta   90.00
_cell.angle_gamma   90.00
#
_symmetry.space_group_name_H-M   'P 1'
#
loop_
_entity.id
_entity.type
_entity.pdbx_description
1 polymer ?
#
loop_
_entity_poly.entity_id
_entity_poly.type
_entity_poly.pdbx_seq_one_letter_code
_entity_poly.pdbx_strand_id
1 'polypeptide(L)'
;MSFYTALTGLNGAQSDISATSNNIANVNTTGFKRSRAEFGDIFATSPLQNASSSIGSGTILKSVKQQFTQGNITSSLNVLDMAISGQGFFSLKPSLTSGQTVYTRNGSFNVNNDRYVTDSSGQFLLTFPVNADGSVTAKDLTSAIPLQLPVTSGTPKATTAIELGVNVSATSEVITDKAQFASGYVFNPNDPTTYNNSTSITIFDDLGNPTIATIFFIRTQAASATDPTNKYDTRLVINDTVIDPDLVKAVNDTKQPIFIDRFGQQTTKVPDDNYFLEGKGSALFKLDDLKTLVDSTPAKITGESSAFDFGEEGDKTVTVVTDPLQFNSTRESGDTSSQIYWGTNFMTINVDGSDQPVNIDIRPGSYNAAQLASEIQRSVNAAYGDDKKIQIVQNVDDTLTIDLQKLNADGTSTGLTTPISVDLLADSYVSTKEGIVLTGASPDFTRDQFLAHTQARLNDSLNTYAVSAQTAASAGGVVDTAKASALGISSQLFYRAAGKEMSTMLEQSQAFAFKRNSSTHATAANSFSETPQFLTYSYFGKSPQVHVYDKRTAMAINPAGATANPGKAVFYDQSENTIRFHFGTTNPASNNIAANSKVRLIGQFYANTTDNTNGEFINGREFTVTSVGSETVGGNAQYFIECSTAGMNLPDSDFSIDFATGNDANIYSTLSTSTEAFFEGSDTAAVFKGADVNFSNKKLVLREIGTANKHSYTNRQMVAGNSGKNILDAFTEEFTLKDDSTTSGTTLDTFDLIGIGDNGSAATRDNHLNGDGSATDKVPAQMQWVDEKNPPIEVTYDVLNQRLQFEVDRNLIGTGTNSNFNSFKIFGSSTATNTNNLGIPTADDTSTTLIRGGEKFSAATFVADGAEIQLNDKRFGIKVGYNSELKAFEFSSGTTGETIAANGALGVTTDQTASDIVVGRYALSTTDGSVTDATDFFSGDNNLLGIGKTKTN
;
A
#
# COMPACT_ATOMS: atom_id res chain seq x y z
N MET A 1 -4.45 -55.82 4.68
CA MET A 1 -3.70 -54.67 5.25
C MET A 1 -4.14 -53.33 4.66
N SER A 2 -4.40 -53.19 3.35
CA SER A 2 -4.82 -51.90 2.75
C SER A 2 -6.17 -51.34 3.25
N PHE A 3 -7.17 -52.20 3.49
CA PHE A 3 -8.48 -51.76 4.04
C PHE A 3 -8.38 -51.14 5.44
N TYR A 4 -7.43 -51.61 6.26
CA TYR A 4 -7.25 -51.09 7.62
C TYR A 4 -6.60 -49.70 7.60
N THR A 5 -5.63 -49.49 6.71
CA THR A 5 -5.04 -48.17 6.43
C THR A 5 -6.09 -47.18 5.90
N ALA A 6 -6.98 -47.62 5.00
CA ALA A 6 -8.06 -46.78 4.50
C ALA A 6 -9.11 -46.43 5.56
N LEU A 7 -9.50 -47.40 6.40
CA LEU A 7 -10.46 -47.20 7.49
C LEU A 7 -9.94 -46.25 8.57
N THR A 8 -8.67 -46.40 8.96
CA THR A 8 -8.02 -45.51 9.94
C THR A 8 -7.89 -44.08 9.41
N GLY A 9 -7.60 -43.91 8.10
CA GLY A 9 -7.67 -42.61 7.43
C GLY A 9 -9.07 -41.99 7.45
N LEU A 10 -10.11 -42.78 7.16
CA LEU A 10 -11.50 -42.32 7.18
C LEU A 10 -11.96 -41.89 8.59
N ASN A 11 -11.61 -42.65 9.63
CA ASN A 11 -11.91 -42.29 11.03
C ASN A 11 -11.16 -41.02 11.47
N GLY A 12 -9.92 -40.83 10.99
CA GLY A 12 -9.16 -39.60 11.18
C GLY A 12 -9.87 -38.40 10.56
N ALA A 13 -10.30 -38.52 9.30
CA ALA A 13 -11.06 -37.48 8.61
C ALA A 13 -12.40 -37.16 9.30
N GLN A 14 -13.14 -38.16 9.79
CA GLN A 14 -14.37 -37.96 10.56
C GLN A 14 -14.11 -37.13 11.83
N SER A 15 -13.01 -37.39 12.53
CA SER A 15 -12.63 -36.66 13.74
C SER A 15 -12.26 -35.21 13.45
N ASP A 16 -11.55 -34.96 12.35
CA ASP A 16 -11.19 -33.60 11.92
C ASP A 16 -12.42 -32.78 11.51
N ILE A 17 -13.34 -33.40 10.76
CA ILE A 17 -14.63 -32.80 10.42
C ILE A 17 -15.42 -32.49 11.69
N SER A 18 -15.48 -33.41 12.66
CA SER A 18 -16.21 -33.17 13.92
C SER A 18 -15.65 -31.99 14.72
N ALA A 19 -14.31 -31.86 14.81
CA ALA A 19 -13.67 -30.73 15.45
C ALA A 19 -13.94 -29.42 14.71
N THR A 20 -13.87 -29.44 13.38
CA THR A 20 -14.14 -28.28 12.52
C THR A 20 -15.61 -27.85 12.59
N SER A 21 -16.55 -28.78 12.57
CA SER A 21 -17.98 -28.50 12.73
C SER A 21 -18.29 -27.86 14.08
N ASN A 22 -17.68 -28.34 15.17
CA ASN A 22 -17.86 -27.75 16.49
C ASN A 22 -17.32 -26.29 16.54
N ASN A 23 -16.18 -26.04 15.89
CA ASN A 23 -15.63 -24.69 15.79
C ASN A 23 -16.54 -23.74 15.01
N ILE A 24 -17.13 -24.20 13.89
CA ILE A 24 -18.04 -23.40 13.08
C ILE A 24 -19.35 -23.13 13.84
N ALA A 25 -19.90 -24.15 14.50
CA ALA A 25 -21.14 -24.01 15.26
C ALA A 25 -21.05 -22.99 16.41
N ASN A 26 -19.84 -22.81 16.97
CA ASN A 26 -19.60 -21.92 18.12
C ASN A 26 -18.83 -20.64 17.75
N VAL A 27 -18.81 -20.25 16.47
CA VAL A 27 -18.07 -19.06 16.01
C VAL A 27 -18.50 -17.76 16.71
N ASN A 28 -19.77 -17.66 17.08
CA ASN A 28 -20.35 -16.49 17.74
C ASN A 28 -20.40 -16.61 19.28
N THR A 29 -19.93 -17.71 19.87
CA THR A 29 -19.99 -17.91 21.32
C THR A 29 -18.85 -17.14 22.01
N THR A 30 -19.19 -16.16 22.86
CA THR A 30 -18.22 -15.37 23.61
C THR A 30 -17.32 -16.24 24.48
N GLY A 31 -16.00 -16.04 24.35
CA GLY A 31 -15.01 -16.80 25.12
C GLY A 31 -14.70 -18.22 24.57
N PHE A 32 -15.26 -18.60 23.42
CA PHE A 32 -14.94 -19.89 22.77
C PHE A 32 -13.47 -19.99 22.35
N LYS A 33 -12.87 -21.17 22.51
CA LYS A 33 -11.50 -21.49 22.08
C LYS A 33 -11.51 -22.61 21.04
N ARG A 34 -11.00 -22.31 19.84
CA ARG A 34 -10.97 -23.24 18.70
C ARG A 34 -10.18 -24.49 19.08
N SER A 35 -10.72 -25.66 18.69
CA SER A 35 -10.06 -26.95 18.87
C SER A 35 -9.49 -27.47 17.54
N ARG A 36 -8.33 -28.13 17.58
CA ARG A 36 -7.69 -28.78 16.41
C ARG A 36 -7.39 -30.24 16.73
N ALA A 37 -7.71 -31.14 15.78
CA ALA A 37 -7.29 -32.53 15.82
C ALA A 37 -5.82 -32.67 15.44
N GLU A 38 -5.04 -33.43 16.22
CA GLU A 38 -3.66 -33.80 15.93
C GLU A 38 -3.59 -35.29 15.64
N PHE A 39 -2.96 -35.66 14.52
CA PHE A 39 -2.82 -37.06 14.09
C PHE A 39 -1.39 -37.57 14.30
N GLY A 40 -1.25 -38.86 14.53
CA GLY A 40 0.02 -39.58 14.53
C GLY A 40 -0.05 -40.78 13.57
N ASP A 41 1.07 -41.15 12.97
CA ASP A 41 1.17 -42.34 12.16
C ASP A 41 1.21 -43.61 13.03
N ILE A 42 0.71 -44.71 12.47
CA ILE A 42 0.82 -46.03 13.09
C ILE A 42 1.92 -46.79 12.36
N PHE A 43 3.03 -47.07 13.05
CA PHE A 43 4.11 -47.92 12.56
C PHE A 43 4.19 -49.22 13.36
N ALA A 44 4.32 -50.35 12.66
CA ALA A 44 4.53 -51.66 13.28
C ALA A 44 5.95 -52.16 12.94
N THR A 45 6.95 -51.76 13.71
CA THR A 45 8.32 -52.30 13.57
C THR A 45 8.52 -53.45 14.55
N SER A 46 8.81 -54.65 14.05
CA SER A 46 9.46 -55.68 14.87
C SER A 46 10.92 -55.26 15.12
N PRO A 47 11.49 -55.41 16.32
CA PRO A 47 12.87 -54.99 16.63
C PRO A 47 13.98 -55.61 15.74
N LEU A 48 13.64 -56.62 14.94
CA LEU A 48 14.54 -57.34 14.03
C LEU A 48 14.39 -56.94 12.55
N GLN A 49 13.48 -56.02 12.20
CA GLN A 49 13.25 -55.56 10.81
C GLN A 49 13.86 -54.18 10.54
N ASN A 50 14.40 -53.99 9.33
CA ASN A 50 14.95 -52.71 8.87
C ASN A 50 13.81 -51.69 8.69
N ALA A 51 13.94 -50.53 9.33
CA ALA A 51 12.95 -49.44 9.26
C ALA A 51 12.70 -48.96 7.82
N SER A 52 13.70 -49.09 6.94
CA SER A 52 13.64 -48.73 5.51
C SER A 52 12.67 -49.59 4.68
N SER A 53 12.25 -50.76 5.21
CA SER A 53 11.40 -51.74 4.53
C SER A 53 10.00 -51.89 5.15
N SER A 54 9.68 -51.11 6.19
CA SER A 54 8.41 -51.21 6.91
C SER A 54 7.35 -50.30 6.29
N ILE A 55 6.26 -50.89 5.80
CA ILE A 55 5.10 -50.16 5.25
C ILE A 55 4.24 -49.64 6.42
N GLY A 56 3.84 -48.37 6.38
CA GLY A 56 3.01 -47.75 7.42
C GLY A 56 1.61 -48.38 7.54
N SER A 57 1.08 -48.46 8.77
CA SER A 57 -0.16 -49.18 9.11
C SER A 57 -1.40 -48.27 9.24
N GLY A 58 -1.30 -46.99 8.89
CA GLY A 58 -2.41 -46.02 8.94
C GLY A 58 -2.12 -44.82 9.84
N THR A 59 -3.19 -44.14 10.28
CA THR A 59 -3.13 -42.93 11.12
C THR A 59 -4.08 -43.05 12.32
N ILE A 60 -3.75 -42.41 13.43
CA ILE A 60 -4.59 -42.35 14.63
C ILE A 60 -4.72 -40.91 15.12
N LEU A 61 -5.88 -40.55 15.67
CA LEU A 61 -6.06 -39.30 16.39
C LEU A 61 -5.25 -39.34 17.70
N LYS A 62 -4.23 -38.49 17.81
CA LYS A 62 -3.36 -38.39 18.98
C LYS A 62 -4.00 -37.57 20.10
N SER A 63 -4.60 -36.43 19.75
CA SER A 63 -5.27 -35.54 20.70
C SER A 63 -6.14 -34.50 19.98
N VAL A 64 -7.06 -33.87 20.73
CA VAL A 64 -7.75 -32.65 20.31
C VAL A 64 -7.27 -31.54 21.24
N LYS A 65 -6.52 -30.57 20.71
CA LYS A 65 -5.99 -29.45 21.51
C LYS A 65 -6.77 -28.18 21.26
N GLN A 66 -7.02 -27.43 22.34
CA GLN A 66 -7.57 -26.08 22.27
C GLN A 66 -6.46 -25.06 22.00
N GLN A 67 -6.76 -24.06 21.18
CA GLN A 67 -5.86 -22.96 20.87
C GLN A 67 -6.26 -21.72 21.68
N PHE A 68 -5.33 -21.21 22.49
CA PHE A 68 -5.53 -20.07 23.41
C PHE A 68 -5.08 -18.72 22.84
N THR A 69 -5.15 -18.54 21.51
CA THR A 69 -4.90 -17.25 20.88
C THR A 69 -5.98 -16.22 21.29
N GLN A 70 -5.63 -14.93 21.26
CA GLN A 70 -6.56 -13.84 21.54
C GLN A 70 -7.52 -13.66 20.35
N GLY A 71 -8.81 -13.46 20.65
CA GLY A 71 -9.81 -13.09 19.64
C GLY A 71 -10.10 -11.59 19.67
N ASN A 72 -10.84 -11.11 18.68
CA ASN A 72 -11.28 -9.71 18.62
C ASN A 72 -12.14 -9.37 19.84
N ILE A 73 -11.94 -8.18 20.41
CA ILE A 73 -12.74 -7.64 21.51
C ILE A 73 -13.77 -6.70 20.91
N THR A 74 -15.05 -6.93 21.18
CA THR A 74 -16.16 -6.05 20.78
C THR A 74 -16.67 -5.30 22.00
N SER A 75 -16.85 -3.99 21.91
CA SER A 75 -17.48 -3.20 22.98
C SER A 75 -18.94 -3.60 23.15
N SER A 76 -19.42 -3.65 24.39
CA SER A 76 -20.85 -3.76 24.70
C SER A 76 -21.34 -2.53 25.47
N LEU A 77 -22.66 -2.36 25.52
CA LEU A 77 -23.31 -1.28 26.26
C LEU A 77 -23.42 -1.57 27.78
N ASN A 78 -23.16 -2.81 28.21
CA ASN A 78 -23.28 -3.20 29.61
C ASN A 78 -21.97 -2.95 30.34
N VAL A 79 -22.04 -2.24 31.47
CA VAL A 79 -20.86 -1.82 32.24
C VAL A 79 -20.13 -3.00 32.91
N LEU A 80 -20.81 -4.12 33.11
CA LEU A 80 -20.24 -5.33 33.74
C LEU A 80 -19.74 -6.37 32.72
N ASP A 81 -19.84 -6.10 31.43
CA ASP A 81 -19.24 -6.96 30.40
C ASP A 81 -17.75 -6.63 30.31
N MET A 82 -16.93 -7.58 30.74
CA MET A 82 -15.48 -7.41 30.80
C MET A 82 -14.77 -8.38 29.84
N ALA A 83 -13.69 -7.92 29.20
CA ALA A 83 -12.84 -8.77 28.37
C ALA A 83 -11.39 -8.72 28.86
N ILE A 84 -10.74 -9.88 28.92
CA ILE A 84 -9.31 -9.97 29.24
C ILE A 84 -8.52 -9.81 27.94
N SER A 85 -7.68 -8.77 27.88
CA SER A 85 -6.65 -8.62 26.85
C SER A 85 -5.35 -9.29 27.33
N GLY A 86 -4.89 -10.30 26.61
CA GLY A 86 -3.69 -11.07 26.97
C GLY A 86 -4.00 -12.41 27.66
N GLN A 87 -3.08 -12.91 28.48
CA GLN A 87 -3.26 -14.19 29.17
C GLN A 87 -4.04 -14.00 30.48
N GLY A 88 -4.98 -14.91 30.77
CA GLY A 88 -5.79 -14.86 31.99
C GLY A 88 -7.18 -15.48 31.84
N PHE A 89 -7.83 -15.70 32.98
CA PHE A 89 -9.21 -16.15 33.13
C PHE A 89 -9.85 -15.44 34.33
N PHE A 90 -11.17 -15.24 34.27
CA PHE A 90 -11.95 -14.89 35.44
C PHE A 90 -12.14 -16.11 36.33
N SER A 91 -12.02 -15.90 37.65
CA SER A 91 -12.25 -16.94 38.65
C SER A 91 -13.66 -16.83 39.19
N LEU A 92 -14.41 -17.93 39.16
CA LEU A 92 -15.77 -17.99 39.68
C LEU A 92 -15.93 -19.13 40.68
N LYS A 93 -16.99 -19.01 41.46
CA LYS A 93 -17.42 -20.01 42.42
C LYS A 93 -18.81 -20.52 42.02
N PRO A 94 -19.01 -21.84 41.82
CA PRO A 94 -20.32 -22.36 41.41
C PRO A 94 -21.45 -22.13 42.42
N SER A 95 -21.12 -21.97 43.71
CA SER A 95 -22.06 -21.67 44.79
C SER A 95 -21.32 -21.05 45.97
N LEU A 96 -21.98 -20.22 46.77
CA LEU A 96 -21.40 -19.58 47.96
C LEU A 96 -20.77 -20.59 48.94
N THR A 97 -21.31 -21.81 49.01
CA THR A 97 -20.84 -22.88 49.91
C THR A 97 -19.80 -23.83 49.28
N SER A 98 -19.54 -23.72 47.98
CA SER A 98 -18.59 -24.60 47.28
C SER A 98 -17.14 -24.34 47.74
N GLY A 99 -16.25 -25.33 47.65
CA GLY A 99 -14.80 -25.12 47.78
C GLY A 99 -14.08 -24.99 46.42
N GLN A 100 -14.80 -25.23 45.32
CA GLN A 100 -14.22 -25.31 43.98
C GLN A 100 -14.23 -23.95 43.28
N THR A 101 -13.10 -23.61 42.65
CA THR A 101 -12.97 -22.45 41.76
C THR A 101 -12.99 -22.93 40.32
N VAL A 102 -13.78 -22.27 39.48
CA VAL A 102 -13.85 -22.51 38.03
C VAL A 102 -13.31 -21.29 37.28
N TYR A 103 -12.83 -21.50 36.07
CA TYR A 103 -12.21 -20.47 35.26
C TYR A 103 -12.98 -20.28 33.97
N THR A 104 -13.29 -19.03 33.63
CA THR A 104 -13.93 -18.70 32.34
C THR A 104 -13.22 -17.53 31.68
N ARG A 105 -13.32 -17.46 30.36
CA ARG A 105 -12.91 -16.30 29.57
C ARG A 105 -14.10 -15.46 29.09
N ASN A 106 -15.33 -15.95 29.31
CA ASN A 106 -16.54 -15.19 29.06
C ASN A 106 -16.78 -14.23 30.23
N GLY A 107 -16.65 -12.93 29.99
CA GLY A 107 -16.88 -11.92 31.03
C GLY A 107 -18.25 -11.24 30.94
N SER A 108 -19.27 -11.95 30.47
CA SER A 108 -20.66 -11.46 30.50
C SER A 108 -21.25 -11.67 31.90
N PHE A 109 -21.27 -10.62 32.72
CA PHE A 109 -21.72 -10.69 34.12
C PHE A 109 -22.96 -9.85 34.37
N ASN A 110 -23.80 -10.29 35.31
CA ASN A 110 -25.02 -9.60 35.74
C ASN A 110 -25.09 -9.55 37.27
N VAL A 111 -25.91 -8.64 37.81
CA VAL A 111 -26.14 -8.53 39.26
C VAL A 111 -27.42 -9.28 39.62
N ASN A 112 -27.34 -10.21 40.57
CA ASN A 112 -28.52 -10.94 41.07
C ASN A 112 -29.30 -10.14 42.13
N ASN A 113 -30.44 -10.67 42.60
CA ASN A 113 -31.28 -10.00 43.61
C ASN A 113 -30.55 -9.72 44.93
N ASP A 114 -29.58 -10.55 45.31
CA ASP A 114 -28.77 -10.40 46.51
C ASP A 114 -27.54 -9.47 46.28
N ARG A 115 -27.48 -8.83 45.11
CA ARG A 115 -26.44 -7.92 44.65
C ARG A 115 -25.07 -8.53 44.44
N TYR A 116 -25.00 -9.85 44.25
CA TYR A 116 -23.77 -10.49 43.80
C TYR A 116 -23.62 -10.38 42.29
N VAL A 117 -22.37 -10.23 41.83
CA VAL A 117 -22.02 -10.29 40.42
C VAL A 117 -21.85 -11.74 40.00
N THR A 118 -22.71 -12.21 39.09
CA THR A 118 -22.79 -13.60 38.64
C THR A 118 -22.77 -13.72 37.13
N ASP A 119 -22.31 -14.85 36.60
CA ASP A 119 -22.43 -15.16 35.16
C ASP A 119 -23.85 -15.63 34.77
N SER A 120 -24.07 -15.92 33.49
CA SER A 120 -25.35 -16.45 32.99
C SER A 120 -25.75 -17.81 33.56
N SER A 121 -24.81 -18.55 34.16
CA SER A 121 -25.03 -19.83 34.82
C SER A 121 -25.21 -19.70 36.34
N GLY A 122 -25.24 -18.47 36.88
CA GLY A 122 -25.42 -18.19 38.30
C GLY A 122 -24.17 -18.40 39.15
N GLN A 123 -23.00 -18.53 38.54
CA GLN A 123 -21.71 -18.67 39.22
C GLN A 123 -21.21 -17.29 39.67
N PHE A 124 -20.61 -17.22 40.86
CA PHE A 124 -20.23 -15.97 41.52
C PHE A 124 -18.82 -15.53 41.13
N LEU A 125 -18.66 -14.28 40.65
CA LEU A 125 -17.35 -13.69 40.36
C LEU A 125 -16.56 -13.45 41.65
N LEU A 126 -15.31 -13.92 41.70
CA LEU A 126 -14.43 -13.75 42.85
C LEU A 126 -13.59 -12.48 42.70
N THR A 127 -13.46 -11.74 43.80
CA THR A 127 -12.62 -10.55 43.93
C THR A 127 -11.82 -10.60 45.20
N PHE A 128 -10.76 -9.81 45.27
CA PHE A 128 -10.00 -9.70 46.50
C PHE A 128 -10.79 -8.90 47.54
N PRO A 129 -10.78 -9.34 48.82
CA PRO A 129 -11.46 -8.63 49.89
C PRO A 129 -10.83 -7.24 50.10
N VAL A 130 -11.67 -6.24 50.35
CA VAL A 130 -11.26 -4.85 50.60
C VAL A 130 -11.68 -4.39 52.01
N ASN A 131 -10.86 -3.57 52.63
CA ASN A 131 -11.18 -2.85 53.86
C ASN A 131 -12.14 -1.68 53.58
N ALA A 132 -12.67 -1.07 54.65
CA ALA A 132 -13.53 0.11 54.55
C ALA A 132 -12.86 1.34 53.91
N ASP A 133 -11.53 1.36 53.83
CA ASP A 133 -10.73 2.39 53.16
C ASP A 133 -10.43 2.07 51.68
N GLY A 134 -10.91 0.93 51.17
CA GLY A 134 -10.69 0.47 49.80
C GLY A 134 -9.38 -0.32 49.58
N SER A 135 -8.55 -0.50 50.62
CA SER A 135 -7.33 -1.29 50.53
C SER A 135 -7.60 -2.80 50.47
N VAL A 136 -6.83 -3.53 49.65
CA VAL A 136 -6.99 -4.99 49.50
C VAL A 136 -6.34 -5.73 50.68
N THR A 137 -7.10 -6.54 51.40
CA THR A 137 -6.62 -7.24 52.61
C THR A 137 -5.84 -8.52 52.33
N ALA A 138 -6.15 -9.22 51.23
CA ALA A 138 -5.47 -10.44 50.80
C ALA A 138 -5.47 -10.53 49.28
N LYS A 139 -4.36 -11.02 48.70
CA LYS A 139 -4.14 -11.11 47.24
C LYS A 139 -4.05 -12.55 46.73
N ASP A 140 -4.34 -13.53 47.57
CA ASP A 140 -4.38 -14.94 47.17
C ASP A 140 -5.80 -15.36 46.77
N LEU A 141 -5.90 -16.34 45.88
CA LEU A 141 -7.19 -16.80 45.35
C LEU A 141 -8.04 -17.53 46.40
N THR A 142 -7.40 -18.12 47.42
CA THR A 142 -8.07 -18.82 48.53
C THR A 142 -8.85 -17.86 49.42
N SER A 143 -8.33 -16.65 49.62
CA SER A 143 -8.96 -15.58 50.38
C SER A 143 -9.94 -14.73 49.56
N ALA A 144 -10.07 -14.99 48.25
CA ALA A 144 -10.99 -14.26 47.38
C ALA A 144 -12.45 -14.52 47.75
N ILE A 145 -13.25 -13.46 47.76
CA ILE A 145 -14.67 -13.51 48.15
C ILE A 145 -15.56 -13.16 46.94
N PRO A 146 -16.80 -13.67 46.90
CA PRO A 146 -17.79 -13.26 45.91
C PRO A 146 -18.03 -11.75 45.93
N LEU A 147 -17.99 -11.11 44.77
CA LEU A 147 -18.23 -9.67 44.64
C LEU A 147 -19.70 -9.33 44.93
N GLN A 148 -19.94 -8.49 45.93
CA GLN A 148 -21.26 -7.98 46.30
C GLN A 148 -21.28 -6.44 46.30
N LEU A 149 -22.31 -5.84 45.71
CA LEU A 149 -22.45 -4.38 45.63
C LEU A 149 -23.23 -3.83 46.86
N PRO A 150 -22.61 -2.98 47.70
CA PRO A 150 -23.26 -2.42 48.89
C PRO A 150 -24.37 -1.40 48.58
N VAL A 151 -25.23 -1.10 49.56
CA VAL A 151 -26.39 -0.19 49.43
C VAL A 151 -26.12 1.25 49.86
N THR A 152 -25.04 1.52 50.59
CA THR A 152 -24.76 2.82 51.21
C THR A 152 -23.71 3.62 50.42
N SER A 153 -24.04 4.86 50.04
CA SER A 153 -23.15 5.80 49.37
C SER A 153 -22.36 6.64 50.38
N GLY A 154 -21.37 6.03 51.04
CA GLY A 154 -20.41 6.71 51.92
C GLY A 154 -21.01 7.39 53.17
N THR A 155 -20.15 7.77 54.11
CA THR A 155 -20.50 8.61 55.26
C THR A 155 -19.77 9.95 55.14
N PRO A 156 -20.40 11.09 55.46
CA PRO A 156 -19.70 12.38 55.52
C PRO A 156 -18.45 12.30 56.41
N LYS A 157 -17.39 13.00 56.02
CA LYS A 157 -16.13 13.06 56.77
C LYS A 157 -15.79 14.52 57.03
N ALA A 158 -15.62 14.86 58.31
CA ALA A 158 -15.22 16.21 58.72
C ALA A 158 -13.86 16.59 58.13
N THR A 159 -13.69 17.89 57.85
CA THR A 159 -12.43 18.43 57.33
C THR A 159 -11.37 18.40 58.42
N THR A 160 -10.30 17.62 58.23
CA THR A 160 -9.20 17.46 59.21
C THR A 160 -7.97 18.29 58.89
N ALA A 161 -7.79 18.71 57.64
CA ALA A 161 -6.61 19.45 57.19
C ALA A 161 -7.01 20.48 56.11
N ILE A 162 -6.28 21.60 56.07
CA ILE A 162 -6.42 22.66 55.06
C ILE A 162 -5.01 22.92 54.51
N GLU A 163 -4.82 22.71 53.21
CA GLU A 163 -3.60 23.07 52.50
C GLU A 163 -3.88 24.29 51.62
N LEU A 164 -3.03 25.31 51.71
CA LEU A 164 -3.22 26.57 51.00
C LEU A 164 -1.89 27.08 50.44
N GLY A 165 -1.80 27.18 49.11
CA GLY A 165 -0.70 27.86 48.42
C GLY A 165 -1.02 29.35 48.22
N VAL A 166 -0.17 30.25 48.72
CA VAL A 166 -0.34 31.70 48.56
C VAL A 166 0.94 32.38 48.10
N ASN A 167 0.79 33.46 47.34
CA ASN A 167 1.88 34.38 47.02
C ASN A 167 1.65 35.70 47.77
N VAL A 168 2.56 36.08 48.65
CA VAL A 168 2.48 37.31 49.46
C VAL A 168 3.54 38.31 49.01
N SER A 169 3.14 39.58 48.82
CA SER A 169 4.02 40.60 48.26
C SER A 169 5.13 41.02 49.23
N ALA A 170 6.39 40.90 48.80
CA ALA A 170 7.57 41.31 49.57
C ALA A 170 7.69 42.83 49.81
N THR A 171 6.83 43.65 49.21
CA THR A 171 6.80 45.12 49.40
C THR A 171 5.68 45.59 50.33
N SER A 172 4.84 44.69 50.86
CA SER A 172 3.75 45.06 51.77
C SER A 172 4.23 45.74 53.06
N GLU A 173 3.50 46.71 53.59
CA GLU A 173 3.92 47.39 54.82
C GLU A 173 4.00 46.43 56.03
N VAL A 174 4.97 46.66 56.92
CA VAL A 174 5.05 45.98 58.22
C VAL A 174 3.98 46.58 59.13
N ILE A 175 2.96 45.79 59.47
CA ILE A 175 1.78 46.29 60.19
C ILE A 175 2.16 46.71 61.61
N THR A 176 3.04 45.97 62.27
CA THR A 176 3.49 46.23 63.65
C THR A 176 4.25 47.56 63.80
N ASP A 177 4.78 48.11 62.71
CA ASP A 177 5.58 49.35 62.73
C ASP A 177 4.73 50.61 62.50
N LYS A 178 3.42 50.46 62.25
CA LYS A 178 2.53 51.61 62.05
C LYS A 178 2.39 52.41 63.35
N ALA A 179 2.39 53.75 63.22
CA ALA A 179 2.32 54.67 64.36
C ALA A 179 1.15 54.41 65.33
N GLN A 180 0.03 53.88 64.82
CA GLN A 180 -1.15 53.53 65.61
C GLN A 180 -0.96 52.33 66.56
N PHE A 181 0.07 51.51 66.36
CA PHE A 181 0.37 50.34 67.20
C PHE A 181 1.59 50.54 68.11
N ALA A 182 2.02 51.79 68.34
CA ALA A 182 3.17 52.12 69.18
C ALA A 182 3.02 51.64 70.64
N SER A 183 1.78 51.42 71.13
CA SER A 183 1.48 50.86 72.45
C SER A 183 1.34 49.34 72.49
N GLY A 184 1.56 48.66 71.35
CA GLY A 184 1.38 47.21 71.18
C GLY A 184 0.38 46.87 70.06
N TYR A 185 0.65 45.78 69.35
CA TYR A 185 -0.18 45.27 68.25
C TYR A 185 -1.23 44.27 68.77
N VAL A 186 -2.48 44.43 68.31
CA VAL A 186 -3.60 43.50 68.57
C VAL A 186 -4.32 43.24 67.25
N PHE A 187 -4.46 41.97 66.88
CA PHE A 187 -5.16 41.55 65.66
C PHE A 187 -6.69 41.69 65.82
N ASN A 188 -7.36 42.23 64.80
CA ASN A 188 -8.82 42.29 64.73
C ASN A 188 -9.32 41.98 63.31
N PRO A 189 -10.04 40.85 63.08
CA PRO A 189 -10.48 40.45 61.74
C PRO A 189 -11.45 41.46 61.09
N ASN A 190 -12.14 42.28 61.89
CA ASN A 190 -13.07 43.30 61.41
C ASN A 190 -12.40 44.64 61.10
N ASP A 191 -11.11 44.82 61.43
CA ASP A 191 -10.35 46.03 61.16
C ASP A 191 -9.28 45.78 60.08
N PRO A 192 -9.48 46.30 58.84
CA PRO A 192 -8.57 46.08 57.72
C PRO A 192 -7.20 46.73 57.92
N THR A 193 -7.02 47.59 58.91
CA THR A 193 -5.71 48.19 59.21
C THR A 193 -4.79 47.26 60.01
N THR A 194 -5.33 46.14 60.52
CA THR A 194 -4.60 45.19 61.38
C THR A 194 -3.98 44.01 60.61
N TYR A 195 -4.19 43.87 59.30
CA TYR A 195 -3.62 42.81 58.47
C TYR A 195 -3.28 43.33 57.05
N ASN A 196 -2.56 42.54 56.24
CA ASN A 196 -2.22 42.92 54.86
C ASN A 196 -3.22 42.35 53.84
N ASN A 197 -3.55 41.06 53.95
CA ASN A 197 -4.45 40.36 53.03
C ASN A 197 -5.23 39.26 53.76
N SER A 198 -6.35 38.81 53.18
CA SER A 198 -7.15 37.69 53.68
C SER A 198 -7.71 36.82 52.55
N THR A 199 -7.94 35.54 52.81
CA THR A 199 -8.64 34.61 51.91
C THR A 199 -9.56 33.67 52.69
N SER A 200 -10.59 33.12 52.05
CA SER A 200 -11.58 32.26 52.72
C SER A 200 -11.78 30.95 51.98
N ILE A 201 -12.01 29.87 52.72
CA ILE A 201 -12.30 28.52 52.21
C ILE A 201 -13.49 27.91 52.96
N THR A 202 -14.28 27.09 52.28
CA THR A 202 -15.39 26.34 52.88
C THR A 202 -14.87 25.01 53.44
N ILE A 203 -15.15 24.72 54.71
CA ILE A 203 -14.85 23.45 55.40
C ILE A 203 -16.16 22.74 55.79
N PHE A 204 -16.10 21.43 56.03
CA PHE A 204 -17.27 20.61 56.39
C PHE A 204 -17.14 20.00 57.79
N ASP A 205 -18.25 19.93 58.52
CA ASP A 205 -18.36 19.20 59.78
C ASP A 205 -18.61 17.69 59.59
N ASP A 206 -18.73 16.94 60.68
CA ASP A 206 -18.97 15.50 60.70
C ASP A 206 -20.37 15.08 60.22
N LEU A 207 -21.30 16.03 60.10
CA LEU A 207 -22.62 15.85 59.50
C LEU A 207 -22.65 16.28 58.02
N GLY A 208 -21.56 16.86 57.49
CA GLY A 208 -21.44 17.35 56.12
C GLY A 208 -21.97 18.76 55.89
N ASN A 209 -22.18 19.58 56.94
CA ASN A 209 -22.60 20.97 56.79
C ASN A 209 -21.39 21.88 56.46
N PRO A 210 -21.54 22.82 55.50
CA PRO A 210 -20.46 23.76 55.14
C PRO A 210 -20.34 24.93 56.13
N THR A 211 -19.11 25.28 56.52
CA THR A 211 -18.74 26.46 57.33
C THR A 211 -17.58 27.21 56.65
N ILE A 212 -17.50 28.55 56.78
CA ILE A 212 -16.44 29.35 56.16
C ILE A 212 -15.29 29.55 57.15
N ALA A 213 -14.07 29.24 56.72
CA ALA A 213 -12.83 29.50 57.43
C ALA A 213 -12.05 30.62 56.70
N THR A 214 -11.71 31.71 57.39
CA THR A 214 -11.00 32.87 56.80
C THR A 214 -9.59 32.98 57.38
N ILE A 215 -8.60 33.09 56.51
CA ILE A 215 -7.18 33.13 56.84
C ILE A 215 -6.66 34.54 56.55
N PHE A 216 -6.00 35.16 57.53
CA PHE A 216 -5.43 36.51 57.46
C PHE A 216 -3.90 36.45 57.48
N PHE A 217 -3.26 37.30 56.67
CA PHE A 217 -1.81 37.40 56.53
C PHE A 217 -1.33 38.77 57.03
N ILE A 218 -0.40 38.78 57.99
CA ILE A 218 0.10 39.98 58.67
C ILE A 218 1.62 40.01 58.58
N ARG A 219 2.22 41.00 57.92
CA ARG A 219 3.67 41.19 57.86
C ARG A 219 4.15 41.83 59.17
N THR A 220 5.03 41.14 59.86
CA THR A 220 5.59 41.55 61.17
C THR A 220 7.03 42.01 61.08
N GLN A 221 7.74 41.70 59.99
CA GLN A 221 9.12 42.15 59.79
C GLN A 221 9.46 42.29 58.29
N ALA A 222 10.24 43.31 57.96
CA ALA A 222 10.90 43.45 56.67
C ALA A 222 12.35 42.91 56.72
N ALA A 223 12.82 42.37 55.60
CA ALA A 223 14.20 41.91 55.45
C ALA A 223 15.19 43.06 55.68
N SER A 224 16.25 42.79 56.44
CA SER A 224 17.33 43.71 56.81
C SER A 224 18.70 43.07 56.58
N ALA A 225 19.77 43.86 56.65
CA ALA A 225 21.15 43.33 56.50
C ALA A 225 21.53 42.32 57.60
N THR A 226 20.89 42.36 58.76
CA THR A 226 21.12 41.47 59.91
C THR A 226 20.19 40.25 59.95
N ASP A 227 19.01 40.36 59.33
CA ASP A 227 18.05 39.26 59.16
C ASP A 227 17.42 39.40 57.77
N PRO A 228 17.89 38.64 56.76
CA PRO A 228 17.47 38.80 55.37
C PRO A 228 16.06 38.24 55.09
N THR A 229 15.27 37.90 56.11
CA THR A 229 13.95 37.28 55.95
C THR A 229 12.81 38.27 56.12
N ASN A 230 11.78 38.16 55.28
CA ASN A 230 10.47 38.78 55.53
C ASN A 230 9.64 37.84 56.41
N LYS A 231 9.07 38.35 57.51
CA LYS A 231 8.23 37.54 58.39
C LYS A 231 6.78 37.93 58.26
N TYR A 232 5.95 36.90 58.07
CA TYR A 232 4.50 36.99 58.07
C TYR A 232 3.96 36.11 59.18
N ASP A 233 3.03 36.66 59.94
CA ASP A 233 2.16 35.94 60.87
C ASP A 233 0.84 35.62 60.15
N THR A 234 0.23 34.49 60.52
CA THR A 234 -1.03 34.01 59.93
C THR A 234 -2.04 33.78 61.03
N ARG A 235 -3.29 34.24 60.85
CA ARG A 235 -4.39 34.00 61.79
C ARG A 235 -5.55 33.33 61.07
N LEU A 236 -6.08 32.25 61.64
CA LEU A 236 -7.25 31.55 61.12
C LEU A 236 -8.48 31.94 61.95
N VAL A 237 -9.57 32.32 61.30
CA VAL A 237 -10.83 32.66 61.96
C VAL A 237 -11.95 31.78 61.43
N ILE A 238 -12.63 31.08 62.35
CA ILE A 238 -13.80 30.26 62.06
C ILE A 238 -14.92 30.73 63.00
N ASN A 239 -16.05 31.20 62.46
CA ASN A 239 -17.21 31.67 63.23
C ASN A 239 -16.81 32.57 64.41
N ASP A 240 -16.09 33.66 64.12
CA ASP A 240 -15.58 34.66 65.08
C ASP A 240 -14.56 34.17 66.12
N THR A 241 -14.14 32.90 66.06
CA THR A 241 -13.09 32.35 66.92
C THR A 241 -11.75 32.43 66.20
N VAL A 242 -10.81 33.19 66.76
CA VAL A 242 -9.42 33.25 66.27
C VAL A 242 -8.67 32.02 66.77
N ILE A 243 -8.12 31.25 65.84
CA ILE A 243 -7.27 30.09 66.07
C ILE A 243 -5.84 30.49 65.69
N ASP A 244 -4.92 30.36 66.64
CA ASP A 244 -3.50 30.57 66.41
C ASP A 244 -2.92 29.31 65.74
N PRO A 245 -2.46 29.39 64.47
CA PRO A 245 -1.92 28.22 63.80
C PRO A 245 -0.54 27.88 64.37
N ASP A 246 -0.39 26.66 64.89
CA ASP A 246 0.92 26.09 65.18
C ASP A 246 1.53 25.65 63.84
N LEU A 247 2.42 26.48 63.28
CA LEU A 247 3.12 26.16 62.03
C LEU A 247 4.15 25.06 62.28
N VAL A 248 3.74 23.81 62.05
CA VAL A 248 4.63 22.65 62.12
C VAL A 248 5.08 22.25 60.72
N LYS A 249 6.40 22.10 60.54
CA LYS A 249 6.96 21.41 59.35
C LYS A 249 6.39 19.99 59.29
N ALA A 250 6.24 19.39 58.11
CA ALA A 250 5.81 17.99 57.97
C ALA A 250 6.86 17.04 58.60
N VAL A 251 6.68 16.82 59.88
CA VAL A 251 7.54 16.08 60.76
C VAL A 251 6.68 15.28 61.71
N ASN A 252 7.17 14.13 62.18
CA ASN A 252 6.56 13.46 63.32
C ASN A 252 6.63 14.35 64.59
N ASP A 253 5.99 13.94 65.68
CA ASP A 253 5.99 14.64 66.97
C ASP A 253 7.38 15.01 67.52
N THR A 254 8.46 14.46 66.94
CA THR A 254 9.86 14.69 67.28
C THR A 254 10.64 15.53 66.25
N LYS A 255 9.99 16.19 65.28
CA LYS A 255 10.62 17.07 64.28
C LYS A 255 11.50 16.38 63.23
N GLN A 256 11.26 15.11 62.91
CA GLN A 256 11.96 14.37 61.83
C GLN A 256 11.12 14.28 60.54
N PRO A 257 11.72 14.41 59.34
CA PRO A 257 11.03 14.30 58.05
C PRO A 257 10.47 12.88 57.80
N ILE A 258 9.29 12.80 57.18
CA ILE A 258 8.57 11.54 56.87
C ILE A 258 8.81 11.14 55.40
N PHE A 259 9.14 9.88 55.16
CA PHE A 259 9.34 9.24 53.85
C PHE A 259 8.32 8.11 53.65
N ILE A 260 7.98 7.76 52.41
CA ILE A 260 7.15 6.58 52.09
C ILE A 260 8.01 5.50 51.43
N ASP A 261 7.96 4.27 51.95
CA ASP A 261 8.68 3.13 51.39
C ASP A 261 7.95 2.51 50.17
N ARG A 262 8.58 1.53 49.49
CA ARG A 262 8.00 0.88 48.29
C ARG A 262 6.67 0.14 48.56
N PHE A 263 6.29 -0.02 49.82
CA PHE A 263 5.10 -0.74 50.26
C PHE A 263 4.01 0.20 50.78
N GLY A 264 4.21 1.52 50.66
CA GLY A 264 3.23 2.54 51.04
C GLY A 264 3.21 2.87 52.53
N GLN A 265 4.22 2.43 53.30
CA GLN A 265 4.31 2.73 54.72
C GLN A 265 5.14 3.99 54.99
N GLN A 266 4.69 4.80 55.95
CA GLN A 266 5.37 6.01 56.38
C GLN A 266 6.51 5.67 57.35
N THR A 267 7.73 6.13 57.04
CA THR A 267 8.94 5.95 57.87
C THR A 267 9.63 7.28 58.14
N THR A 268 10.30 7.39 59.28
CA THR A 268 11.07 8.58 59.71
C THR A 268 12.57 8.32 59.75
N LYS A 269 12.99 7.08 59.42
CA LYS A 269 14.38 6.69 59.25
C LYS A 269 14.62 6.27 57.81
N VAL A 270 15.67 6.84 57.21
CA VAL A 270 16.29 6.26 56.01
C VAL A 270 16.91 4.93 56.46
N PRO A 271 16.49 3.77 55.94
CA PRO A 271 17.15 2.51 56.24
C PRO A 271 18.62 2.61 55.83
N ASP A 272 19.53 2.24 56.75
CA ASP A 272 20.97 2.17 56.47
C ASP A 272 21.21 1.17 55.33
N ASP A 273 21.91 1.60 54.27
CA ASP A 273 22.18 0.83 53.04
C ASP A 273 23.06 -0.42 53.27
N ASN A 274 23.46 -0.71 54.51
CA ASN A 274 24.46 -1.72 54.83
C ASN A 274 23.94 -3.08 55.35
N TYR A 275 22.65 -3.43 55.20
CA TYR A 275 22.17 -4.76 55.62
C TYR A 275 21.55 -5.67 54.55
N PHE A 276 21.86 -5.45 53.26
CA PHE A 276 21.65 -6.47 52.24
C PHE A 276 22.80 -6.49 51.24
N LEU A 277 23.48 -7.64 51.15
CA LEU A 277 24.24 -7.98 49.94
C LEU A 277 23.26 -7.99 48.75
N GLU A 278 23.65 -7.31 47.67
CA GLU A 278 22.97 -7.20 46.36
C GLU A 278 21.95 -6.05 46.17
N GLY A 279 22.47 -4.82 46.04
CA GLY A 279 22.26 -4.04 44.82
C GLY A 279 20.85 -3.57 44.42
N LYS A 280 19.88 -3.42 45.32
CA LYS A 280 18.61 -2.70 45.04
C LYS A 280 18.15 -1.82 46.21
N GLY A 281 18.74 -0.63 46.34
CA GLY A 281 18.10 0.48 47.05
C GLY A 281 16.99 1.07 46.18
N SER A 282 15.73 1.01 46.63
CA SER A 282 14.61 1.67 45.96
C SER A 282 14.57 3.15 46.34
N ALA A 283 14.39 4.05 45.37
CA ALA A 283 14.25 5.48 45.61
C ALA A 283 13.09 5.77 46.58
N LEU A 284 13.34 6.59 47.60
CA LEU A 284 12.33 7.09 48.53
C LEU A 284 11.63 8.30 47.91
N PHE A 285 10.31 8.23 47.74
CA PHE A 285 9.52 9.33 47.18
C PHE A 285 9.06 10.26 48.31
N LYS A 286 9.13 11.58 48.06
CA LYS A 286 8.54 12.58 48.96
C LYS A 286 7.02 12.56 48.74
N LEU A 287 6.28 12.74 49.83
CA LEU A 287 4.80 12.78 49.80
C LEU A 287 4.25 13.87 48.85
N ASP A 288 5.05 14.89 48.54
CA ASP A 288 4.70 16.05 47.70
C ASP A 288 4.80 15.79 46.17
N ASP A 289 5.37 14.66 45.73
CA ASP A 289 5.68 14.41 44.30
C ASP A 289 4.59 13.60 43.54
N LEU A 290 3.42 13.33 44.14
CA LEU A 290 2.33 12.58 43.51
C LEU A 290 1.36 13.52 42.75
N LYS A 291 1.76 13.98 41.56
CA LYS A 291 0.85 14.71 40.64
C LYS A 291 -0.07 13.74 39.88
N THR A 292 -1.32 14.15 39.68
CA THR A 292 -2.29 13.50 38.78
C THR A 292 -1.75 13.51 37.35
N LEU A 293 -1.60 12.33 36.75
CA LEU A 293 -1.19 12.19 35.34
C LEU A 293 -2.41 12.38 34.44
N VAL A 294 -2.26 13.22 33.42
CA VAL A 294 -3.23 13.38 32.34
C VAL A 294 -2.81 12.46 31.19
N ASP A 295 -3.75 11.73 30.62
CA ASP A 295 -3.48 10.86 29.47
C ASP A 295 -3.12 11.72 28.26
N SER A 296 -2.01 11.38 27.61
CA SER A 296 -1.56 12.13 26.46
C SER A 296 -2.41 11.85 25.23
N THR A 297 -2.84 12.90 24.52
CA THR A 297 -3.58 12.78 23.26
C THR A 297 -2.70 13.14 22.05
N PRO A 298 -2.84 12.45 20.90
CA PRO A 298 -2.09 12.81 19.71
C PRO A 298 -2.57 14.10 19.04
N ALA A 299 -1.66 14.78 18.32
CA ALA A 299 -2.05 15.85 17.40
C ALA A 299 -2.95 15.26 16.30
N LYS A 300 -4.06 15.93 16.01
CA LYS A 300 -5.08 15.42 15.08
C LYS A 300 -5.61 16.55 14.21
N ILE A 301 -5.69 16.27 12.91
CA ILE A 301 -6.43 17.04 11.92
C ILE A 301 -7.58 16.20 11.41
N THR A 302 -8.77 16.79 11.38
CA THR A 302 -9.94 16.24 10.70
C THR A 302 -10.22 17.13 9.49
N GLY A 303 -10.30 16.53 8.30
CA GLY A 303 -10.75 17.25 7.11
C GLY A 303 -12.22 17.63 7.18
N GLU A 304 -12.65 18.48 6.26
CA GLU A 304 -14.07 18.66 5.97
C GLU A 304 -14.66 17.43 5.26
N SER A 305 -15.96 17.47 4.99
CA SER A 305 -16.63 16.45 4.20
C SER A 305 -15.93 16.29 2.84
N SER A 306 -15.56 15.04 2.52
CA SER A 306 -15.02 14.62 1.23
C SER A 306 -15.95 15.07 0.10
N ALA A 307 -15.38 15.58 -0.99
CA ALA A 307 -16.14 15.90 -2.20
C ALA A 307 -16.76 14.64 -2.84
N PHE A 308 -16.07 13.50 -2.72
CA PHE A 308 -16.60 12.21 -3.13
C PHE A 308 -17.51 11.64 -2.04
N ASP A 309 -18.75 11.32 -2.43
CA ASP A 309 -19.65 10.57 -1.55
C ASP A 309 -19.30 9.08 -1.59
N PHE A 310 -18.54 8.61 -0.61
CA PHE A 310 -18.27 7.17 -0.42
C PHE A 310 -19.52 6.34 -0.05
N GLY A 311 -20.69 6.96 0.14
CA GLY A 311 -21.92 6.33 0.57
C GLY A 311 -22.04 6.25 2.10
N GLU A 312 -23.22 5.88 2.61
CA GLU A 312 -23.50 5.82 4.06
C GLU A 312 -22.58 4.83 4.79
N GLU A 313 -22.23 3.71 4.15
CA GLU A 313 -21.30 2.70 4.70
C GLU A 313 -19.85 2.88 4.21
N GLY A 314 -19.59 3.82 3.30
CA GLY A 314 -18.26 4.09 2.77
C GLY A 314 -17.78 3.13 1.66
N ASP A 315 -18.70 2.36 1.06
CA ASP A 315 -18.42 1.25 0.13
C ASP A 315 -18.22 1.65 -1.34
N LYS A 316 -18.65 2.86 -1.74
CA LYS A 316 -18.38 3.33 -3.11
C LYS A 316 -16.87 3.50 -3.29
N THR A 317 -16.39 3.19 -4.48
CA THR A 317 -14.94 3.16 -4.76
C THR A 317 -14.52 4.32 -5.65
N VAL A 318 -13.34 4.86 -5.35
CA VAL A 318 -12.60 5.78 -6.22
C VAL A 318 -11.45 5.01 -6.86
N THR A 319 -11.20 5.25 -8.15
CA THR A 319 -10.07 4.64 -8.86
C THR A 319 -8.91 5.63 -8.92
N VAL A 320 -7.77 5.22 -8.38
CA VAL A 320 -6.51 5.96 -8.38
C VAL A 320 -5.55 5.26 -9.33
N VAL A 321 -4.85 6.01 -10.19
CA VAL A 321 -3.76 5.49 -11.03
C VAL A 321 -2.52 6.36 -10.88
N THR A 322 -1.38 5.77 -11.22
CA THR A 322 -0.07 6.43 -11.24
C THR A 322 0.56 6.45 -12.63
N ASP A 323 -0.05 5.76 -13.62
CA ASP A 323 0.39 5.84 -15.01
C ASP A 323 -0.04 7.20 -15.60
N PRO A 324 0.90 8.05 -16.05
CA PRO A 324 0.55 9.33 -16.66
C PRO A 324 -0.33 9.20 -17.90
N LEU A 325 -0.30 8.06 -18.61
CA LEU A 325 -1.18 7.80 -19.74
C LEU A 325 -2.63 7.52 -19.30
N GLN A 326 -2.85 7.09 -18.06
CA GLN A 326 -4.17 6.75 -17.55
C GLN A 326 -4.75 7.81 -16.63
N PHE A 327 -4.08 8.96 -16.43
CA PHE A 327 -4.52 9.99 -15.49
C PHE A 327 -5.99 10.36 -15.66
N ASN A 328 -6.44 10.60 -16.89
CA ASN A 328 -7.82 11.03 -17.12
C ASN A 328 -8.88 9.98 -16.77
N SER A 329 -8.48 8.71 -16.56
CA SER A 329 -9.33 7.62 -16.10
C SER A 329 -9.52 7.57 -14.58
N THR A 330 -8.72 8.30 -13.79
CA THR A 330 -8.84 8.30 -12.33
C THR A 330 -10.06 9.09 -11.89
N ARG A 331 -11.16 8.41 -11.65
CA ARG A 331 -12.45 9.04 -11.34
C ARG A 331 -13.25 8.16 -10.38
N GLU A 332 -14.33 8.74 -9.91
CA GLU A 332 -15.34 8.02 -9.15
C GLU A 332 -15.97 6.94 -10.03
N SER A 333 -16.18 5.76 -9.45
CA SER A 333 -16.78 4.66 -10.17
C SER A 333 -18.21 5.04 -10.62
N GLY A 334 -18.41 5.16 -11.94
CA GLY A 334 -19.71 5.44 -12.54
C GLY A 334 -20.04 6.92 -12.81
N ASP A 335 -19.20 7.88 -12.41
CA ASP A 335 -19.41 9.31 -12.69
C ASP A 335 -18.31 9.91 -13.58
N THR A 336 -18.66 10.15 -14.84
CA THR A 336 -17.74 10.71 -15.85
C THR A 336 -17.49 12.22 -15.72
N SER A 337 -18.25 12.90 -14.84
CA SER A 337 -18.14 14.32 -14.53
C SER A 337 -17.36 14.60 -13.23
N SER A 338 -17.05 13.56 -12.45
CA SER A 338 -16.27 13.65 -11.22
C SER A 338 -14.84 14.18 -11.44
N GLN A 339 -14.24 14.67 -10.35
CA GLN A 339 -12.88 15.18 -10.34
C GLN A 339 -11.85 14.07 -10.57
N ILE A 340 -10.69 14.46 -11.09
CA ILE A 340 -9.60 13.55 -11.43
C ILE A 340 -8.60 13.46 -10.26
N TYR A 341 -8.28 12.25 -9.81
CA TYR A 341 -7.41 12.01 -8.65
C TYR A 341 -6.11 11.29 -9.03
N TRP A 342 -4.98 12.00 -8.95
CA TRP A 342 -3.66 11.45 -9.30
C TRP A 342 -2.99 10.74 -8.11
N GLY A 343 -2.50 9.50 -8.28
CA GLY A 343 -1.86 8.73 -7.20
C GLY A 343 -0.42 9.14 -6.81
N THR A 344 0.41 9.60 -7.73
CA THR A 344 1.71 10.28 -7.44
C THR A 344 1.54 11.72 -6.90
N ASN A 345 2.30 12.11 -5.89
CA ASN A 345 2.14 13.38 -5.17
C ASN A 345 0.67 13.61 -4.76
N PHE A 346 0.00 12.55 -4.31
CA PHE A 346 -1.42 12.56 -3.97
C PHE A 346 -1.71 13.57 -2.84
N MET A 347 -0.80 13.65 -1.87
CA MET A 347 -0.84 14.63 -0.80
C MET A 347 0.55 14.91 -0.26
N THR A 348 0.68 16.05 0.40
CA THR A 348 1.90 16.49 1.07
C THR A 348 1.63 16.62 2.56
N ILE A 349 2.51 16.06 3.39
CA ILE A 349 2.37 16.05 4.84
C ILE A 349 3.64 16.62 5.46
N ASN A 350 3.49 17.55 6.41
CA ASN A 350 4.53 17.95 7.34
C ASN A 350 4.14 17.49 8.75
N VAL A 351 5.09 16.98 9.51
CA VAL A 351 4.90 16.54 10.90
C VAL A 351 5.93 17.26 11.76
N ASP A 352 5.48 17.75 12.92
CA ASP A 352 6.27 18.43 13.94
C ASP A 352 7.07 19.66 13.44
N GLY A 353 6.64 20.26 12.32
CA GLY A 353 7.35 21.39 11.72
C GLY A 353 8.70 21.02 11.10
N SER A 354 8.81 19.81 10.55
CA SER A 354 9.95 19.39 9.72
C SER A 354 10.32 20.47 8.69
N ASP A 355 11.62 20.63 8.45
CA ASP A 355 12.19 21.57 7.47
C ASP A 355 11.75 21.27 6.03
N GLN A 356 11.35 20.01 5.75
CA GLN A 356 10.99 19.53 4.41
C GLN A 356 9.71 18.68 4.50
N PRO A 357 8.58 19.13 3.93
CA PRO A 357 7.37 18.32 3.88
C PRO A 357 7.54 17.13 2.93
N VAL A 358 6.83 16.04 3.21
CA VAL A 358 6.97 14.76 2.50
C VAL A 358 5.77 14.55 1.59
N ASN A 359 6.05 14.20 0.33
CA ASN A 359 5.03 13.85 -0.65
C ASN A 359 4.68 12.37 -0.54
N ILE A 360 3.39 12.08 -0.57
CA ILE A 360 2.85 10.74 -0.39
C ILE A 360 2.26 10.28 -1.71
N ASP A 361 2.79 9.17 -2.21
CA ASP A 361 2.28 8.45 -3.37
C ASP A 361 1.35 7.32 -2.92
N ILE A 362 0.21 7.19 -3.58
CA ILE A 362 -0.77 6.13 -3.38
C ILE A 362 -0.65 5.14 -4.54
N ARG A 363 -0.65 3.85 -4.21
CA ARG A 363 -0.60 2.79 -5.21
C ARG A 363 -1.83 2.85 -6.13
N PRO A 364 -1.70 2.45 -7.40
CA PRO A 364 -2.84 2.36 -8.30
C PRO A 364 -3.82 1.28 -7.81
N GLY A 365 -5.13 1.58 -7.85
CA GLY A 365 -6.17 0.66 -7.40
C GLY A 365 -7.53 1.33 -7.24
N SER A 366 -8.56 0.51 -7.02
CA SER A 366 -9.90 0.99 -6.63
C SER A 366 -10.05 0.84 -5.12
N TYR A 367 -10.30 1.97 -4.45
CA TYR A 367 -10.34 2.04 -3.00
C TYR A 367 -11.71 2.53 -2.53
N ASN A 368 -12.32 1.82 -1.59
CA ASN A 368 -13.38 2.39 -0.76
C ASN A 368 -12.77 3.29 0.33
N ALA A 369 -13.59 3.94 1.17
CA ALA A 369 -13.08 4.94 2.12
C ALA A 369 -12.07 4.37 3.11
N ALA A 370 -12.38 3.19 3.67
CA ALA A 370 -11.52 2.51 4.64
C ALA A 370 -10.23 1.97 4.01
N GLN A 371 -10.32 1.42 2.80
CA GLN A 371 -9.16 0.95 2.05
C GLN A 371 -8.24 2.10 1.66
N LEU A 372 -8.80 3.24 1.24
CA LEU A 372 -8.03 4.44 0.91
C LEU A 372 -7.31 4.97 2.15
N ALA A 373 -8.00 5.06 3.29
CA ALA A 373 -7.39 5.48 4.56
C ALA A 373 -6.23 4.55 4.97
N SER A 374 -6.43 3.23 4.89
CA SER A 374 -5.39 2.24 5.18
C SER A 374 -4.18 2.35 4.24
N GLU A 375 -4.43 2.59 2.96
CA GLU A 375 -3.38 2.75 1.96
C GLU A 375 -2.61 4.06 2.13
N ILE A 376 -3.29 5.16 2.46
CA ILE A 376 -2.63 6.42 2.83
C ILE A 376 -1.77 6.18 4.08
N GLN A 377 -2.32 5.57 5.13
CA GLN A 377 -1.56 5.26 6.34
C GLN A 377 -0.30 4.44 6.04
N ARG A 378 -0.40 3.41 5.20
CA ARG A 378 0.76 2.61 4.76
C ARG A 378 1.79 3.49 4.05
N SER A 379 1.35 4.33 3.12
CA SER A 379 2.23 5.17 2.29
C SER A 379 2.93 6.24 3.10
N VAL A 380 2.24 6.87 4.06
CA VAL A 380 2.81 7.84 4.99
C VAL A 380 3.87 7.19 5.88
N ASN A 381 3.55 6.05 6.49
CA ASN A 381 4.51 5.36 7.36
C ASN A 381 5.72 4.83 6.58
N ALA A 382 5.55 4.46 5.30
CA ALA A 382 6.67 4.10 4.43
C ALA A 382 7.55 5.31 4.09
N ALA A 383 6.95 6.49 3.86
CA ALA A 383 7.69 7.71 3.54
C ALA A 383 8.44 8.30 4.74
N TYR A 384 7.89 8.20 5.95
CA TYR A 384 8.52 8.62 7.21
C TYR A 384 9.30 7.51 7.94
N GLY A 385 9.43 6.34 7.29
CA GLY A 385 10.16 5.20 7.82
C GLY A 385 11.67 5.46 7.92
N ASP A 386 12.37 4.55 8.60
CA ASP A 386 13.84 4.58 8.71
C ASP A 386 14.55 3.81 7.58
N ASP A 387 13.78 3.37 6.58
CA ASP A 387 14.27 2.66 5.42
C ASP A 387 15.31 3.48 4.65
N LYS A 388 16.35 2.80 4.19
CA LYS A 388 17.41 3.36 3.36
C LYS A 388 17.28 2.90 1.92
N LYS A 389 17.75 3.74 1.00
CA LYS A 389 17.86 3.38 -0.41
C LYS A 389 18.95 2.32 -0.58
N ILE A 390 18.76 1.47 -1.59
CA ILE A 390 19.77 0.51 -2.03
C ILE A 390 20.77 1.27 -2.88
N GLN A 391 22.02 1.32 -2.43
CA GLN A 391 23.10 1.95 -3.18
C GLN A 391 23.86 0.92 -4.00
N ILE A 392 24.18 1.25 -5.24
CA ILE A 392 25.05 0.42 -6.08
C ILE A 392 26.44 1.05 -6.09
N VAL A 393 27.43 0.37 -5.52
CA VAL A 393 28.81 0.85 -5.48
C VAL A 393 29.60 0.31 -6.67
N GLN A 394 30.24 1.21 -7.43
CA GLN A 394 31.04 0.85 -8.59
C GLN A 394 32.21 -0.07 -8.21
N ASN A 395 32.49 -1.09 -9.02
CA ASN A 395 33.46 -2.16 -8.84
C ASN A 395 33.24 -3.09 -7.62
N VAL A 396 32.12 -2.93 -6.92
CA VAL A 396 31.73 -3.77 -5.78
C VAL A 396 30.42 -4.51 -6.09
N ASP A 397 29.39 -3.74 -6.43
CA ASP A 397 28.01 -4.21 -6.61
C ASP A 397 27.47 -3.99 -8.02
N ASP A 398 28.23 -3.32 -8.88
CA ASP A 398 27.84 -2.95 -10.24
C ASP A 398 27.59 -4.13 -11.18
N THR A 399 28.21 -5.27 -10.90
CA THR A 399 28.17 -6.45 -11.76
C THR A 399 27.49 -7.64 -11.08
N LEU A 400 26.43 -8.15 -11.72
CA LEU A 400 25.78 -9.40 -11.39
C LEU A 400 26.03 -10.43 -12.50
N THR A 401 26.66 -11.56 -12.19
CA THR A 401 27.01 -12.59 -13.17
C THR A 401 26.11 -13.81 -13.02
N ILE A 402 25.61 -14.33 -14.14
CA ILE A 402 24.76 -15.52 -14.22
C ILE A 402 25.45 -16.58 -15.07
N ASP A 403 25.66 -17.76 -14.46
CA ASP A 403 26.16 -18.95 -15.16
C ASP A 403 25.06 -20.02 -15.25
N LEU A 404 24.57 -20.26 -16.45
CA LEU A 404 23.56 -21.29 -16.74
C LEU A 404 24.27 -22.62 -17.06
N GLN A 405 23.88 -23.69 -16.39
CA GLN A 405 24.62 -24.95 -16.40
C GLN A 405 23.78 -26.12 -16.93
N LYS A 406 24.45 -26.97 -17.72
CA LYS A 406 23.91 -28.21 -18.28
C LYS A 406 24.52 -29.40 -17.56
N LEU A 407 23.70 -30.41 -17.26
CA LEU A 407 24.17 -31.66 -16.70
C LEU A 407 24.72 -32.56 -17.81
N ASN A 408 25.98 -32.94 -17.70
CA ASN A 408 26.65 -33.89 -18.58
C ASN A 408 26.21 -35.33 -18.26
N ALA A 409 26.44 -36.24 -19.20
CA ALA A 409 26.12 -37.66 -19.04
C ALA A 409 26.91 -38.36 -17.91
N ASP A 410 28.05 -37.78 -17.51
CA ASP A 410 28.88 -38.26 -16.39
C ASP A 410 28.42 -37.72 -15.01
N GLY A 411 27.35 -36.92 -14.97
CA GLY A 411 26.81 -36.33 -13.76
C GLY A 411 27.49 -35.01 -13.33
N THR A 412 28.48 -34.52 -14.08
CA THR A 412 29.10 -33.19 -13.85
C THR A 412 28.28 -32.09 -14.53
N SER A 413 28.37 -30.84 -14.05
CA SER A 413 27.68 -29.70 -14.67
C SER A 413 28.66 -28.80 -15.42
N THR A 414 28.34 -28.45 -16.67
CA THR A 414 29.11 -27.49 -17.49
C THR A 414 28.34 -26.20 -17.62
N GLY A 415 28.96 -25.08 -17.23
CA GLY A 415 28.43 -23.73 -17.42
C GLY A 415 28.62 -23.18 -18.83
N LEU A 416 28.26 -21.91 -19.01
CA LEU A 416 28.55 -21.17 -20.24
C LEU A 416 30.07 -20.92 -20.35
N THR A 417 30.60 -20.92 -21.58
CA THR A 417 32.03 -20.58 -21.82
C THR A 417 32.37 -19.17 -21.32
N THR A 418 31.41 -18.25 -21.45
CA THR A 418 31.47 -16.92 -20.83
C THR A 418 30.14 -16.73 -20.11
N PRO A 419 30.13 -16.62 -18.77
CA PRO A 419 28.92 -16.30 -18.03
C PRO A 419 28.30 -14.98 -18.49
N ILE A 420 26.99 -14.83 -18.29
CA ILE A 420 26.25 -13.61 -18.64
C ILE A 420 26.53 -12.56 -17.56
N SER A 421 27.13 -11.44 -17.96
CA SER A 421 27.42 -10.32 -17.07
C SER A 421 26.32 -9.27 -17.20
N VAL A 422 25.68 -8.93 -16.09
CA VAL A 422 24.64 -7.91 -15.98
C VAL A 422 25.25 -6.68 -15.32
N ASP A 423 25.33 -5.59 -16.08
CA ASP A 423 25.77 -4.30 -15.59
C ASP A 423 24.56 -3.52 -15.03
N LEU A 424 24.60 -3.25 -13.72
CA LEU A 424 23.57 -2.52 -12.98
C LEU A 424 23.80 -1.00 -12.97
N LEU A 425 24.90 -0.50 -13.56
CA LEU A 425 25.16 0.94 -13.76
C LEU A 425 24.90 1.38 -15.20
N ALA A 426 24.47 0.47 -16.08
CA ALA A 426 24.00 0.81 -17.42
C ALA A 426 22.54 1.29 -17.39
N ASP A 427 22.18 2.15 -18.35
CA ASP A 427 20.83 2.74 -18.40
C ASP A 427 19.72 1.69 -18.60
N SER A 428 18.55 1.99 -18.03
CA SER A 428 17.29 1.31 -18.32
C SER A 428 16.15 2.31 -18.46
N TYR A 429 14.98 1.84 -18.92
CA TYR A 429 13.80 2.70 -18.99
C TYR A 429 13.40 3.24 -17.60
N VAL A 430 13.69 2.48 -16.53
CA VAL A 430 13.43 2.87 -15.14
C VAL A 430 14.36 4.01 -14.71
N SER A 431 15.67 3.90 -14.93
CA SER A 431 16.61 4.96 -14.53
C SER A 431 16.37 6.26 -15.29
N THR A 432 15.99 6.16 -16.57
CA THR A 432 15.63 7.31 -17.40
C THR A 432 14.36 7.99 -16.89
N LYS A 433 13.31 7.20 -16.60
CA LYS A 433 12.01 7.71 -16.13
C LYS A 433 12.10 8.38 -14.75
N GLU A 434 12.94 7.83 -13.88
CA GLU A 434 13.13 8.28 -12.49
C GLU A 434 14.25 9.33 -12.34
N GLY A 435 14.96 9.67 -13.43
CA GLY A 435 16.05 10.65 -13.40
C GLY A 435 17.27 10.21 -12.57
N ILE A 436 17.50 8.90 -12.46
CA ILE A 436 18.61 8.34 -11.67
C ILE A 436 19.90 8.49 -12.46
N VAL A 437 20.85 9.24 -11.91
CA VAL A 437 22.18 9.44 -12.53
C VAL A 437 23.07 8.24 -12.25
N LEU A 438 23.32 7.43 -13.27
CA LEU A 438 24.15 6.22 -13.17
C LEU A 438 25.64 6.46 -13.49
N THR A 439 26.02 7.71 -13.83
CA THR A 439 27.41 8.07 -14.16
C THR A 439 28.09 8.83 -13.02
N GLY A 440 29.30 8.39 -12.64
CA GLY A 440 30.22 9.17 -11.80
C GLY A 440 29.98 9.19 -10.28
N ALA A 441 29.03 8.41 -9.74
CA ALA A 441 28.79 8.22 -8.30
C ALA A 441 28.08 6.88 -8.03
N SER A 442 27.93 6.47 -6.77
CA SER A 442 27.12 5.31 -6.36
C SER A 442 25.63 5.67 -6.35
N PRO A 443 24.82 5.28 -7.36
CA PRO A 443 23.41 5.66 -7.42
C PRO A 443 22.59 5.00 -6.31
N ASP A 444 21.60 5.75 -5.82
CA ASP A 444 20.65 5.29 -4.81
C ASP A 444 19.28 4.98 -5.43
N PHE A 445 18.73 3.82 -5.11
CA PHE A 445 17.44 3.36 -5.59
C PHE A 445 16.49 3.09 -4.41
N THR A 446 15.21 3.42 -4.53
CA THR A 446 14.20 2.76 -3.70
C THR A 446 14.16 1.28 -4.05
N ARG A 447 13.63 0.43 -3.16
CA ARG A 447 13.56 -1.02 -3.41
C ARG A 447 12.86 -1.35 -4.73
N ASP A 448 11.71 -0.73 -5.00
CA ASP A 448 10.90 -1.05 -6.18
C ASP A 448 11.59 -0.52 -7.46
N GLN A 449 12.25 0.64 -7.40
CA GLN A 449 13.11 1.15 -8.47
C GLN A 449 14.29 0.20 -8.75
N PHE A 450 14.95 -0.30 -7.70
CA PHE A 450 16.08 -1.23 -7.82
C PHE A 450 15.66 -2.55 -8.47
N LEU A 451 14.54 -3.14 -8.05
CA LEU A 451 14.04 -4.40 -8.62
C LEU A 451 13.62 -4.23 -10.08
N ALA A 452 12.88 -3.17 -10.40
CA ALA A 452 12.48 -2.85 -11.76
C ALA A 452 13.69 -2.60 -12.66
N HIS A 453 14.66 -1.81 -12.18
CA HIS A 453 15.91 -1.55 -12.90
C HIS A 453 16.70 -2.86 -13.11
N THR A 454 16.87 -3.67 -12.07
CA THR A 454 17.59 -4.95 -12.14
C THR A 454 16.91 -5.92 -13.12
N GLN A 455 15.58 -6.04 -13.10
CA GLN A 455 14.84 -6.88 -14.05
C GLN A 455 15.02 -6.40 -15.49
N ALA A 456 14.93 -5.09 -15.73
CA ALA A 456 15.17 -4.51 -17.04
C ALA A 456 16.60 -4.78 -17.53
N ARG A 457 17.61 -4.61 -16.67
CA ARG A 457 19.02 -4.92 -16.98
C ARG A 457 19.26 -6.40 -17.20
N LEU A 458 18.60 -7.29 -16.46
CA LEU A 458 18.64 -8.75 -16.68
C LEU A 458 18.13 -9.10 -18.07
N ASN A 459 16.96 -8.59 -18.44
CA ASN A 459 16.35 -8.83 -19.75
C ASN A 459 17.25 -8.31 -20.88
N ASP A 460 17.78 -7.08 -20.75
CA ASP A 460 18.71 -6.49 -21.71
C ASP A 460 20.02 -7.28 -21.82
N SER A 461 20.62 -7.68 -20.69
CA SER A 461 21.89 -8.43 -20.67
C SER A 461 21.74 -9.83 -21.27
N LEU A 462 20.61 -10.49 -21.03
CA LEU A 462 20.30 -11.79 -21.65
C LEU A 462 20.10 -11.67 -23.17
N ASN A 463 19.41 -10.62 -23.62
CA ASN A 463 19.25 -10.33 -25.05
C ASN A 463 20.60 -10.01 -25.69
N THR A 464 21.36 -9.08 -25.12
CA THR A 464 22.66 -8.62 -25.64
C THR A 464 23.76 -9.66 -25.60
N TYR A 465 23.67 -10.64 -24.69
CA TYR A 465 24.62 -11.77 -24.63
C TYR A 465 24.68 -12.55 -25.94
N ALA A 466 23.53 -12.83 -26.57
CA ALA A 466 23.47 -13.57 -27.83
C ALA A 466 23.22 -12.68 -29.06
N VAL A 467 22.66 -11.49 -28.86
CA VAL A 467 22.27 -10.58 -29.93
C VAL A 467 22.78 -9.17 -29.62
N SER A 468 23.88 -8.77 -30.25
CA SER A 468 24.39 -7.41 -30.05
C SER A 468 23.41 -6.35 -30.57
N ALA A 469 23.34 -5.22 -29.85
CA ALA A 469 22.53 -4.07 -30.24
C ALA A 469 22.94 -3.53 -31.62
N GLN A 470 21.96 -3.03 -32.38
CA GLN A 470 22.20 -2.37 -33.67
C GLN A 470 23.03 -1.09 -33.45
N THR A 471 24.12 -0.98 -34.22
CA THR A 471 24.92 0.25 -34.34
C THR A 471 24.76 0.81 -35.74
N ALA A 472 25.06 2.10 -35.94
CA ALA A 472 25.01 2.74 -37.26
C ALA A 472 25.89 2.04 -38.33
N ALA A 473 26.83 1.18 -37.92
CA ALA A 473 27.68 0.38 -38.82
C ALA A 473 27.17 -1.06 -39.05
N SER A 474 26.16 -1.51 -38.31
CA SER A 474 25.65 -2.89 -38.28
C SER A 474 24.12 -2.92 -38.16
N ALA A 475 23.42 -2.49 -39.21
CA ALA A 475 21.95 -2.48 -39.27
C ALA A 475 21.37 -3.85 -38.91
N GLY A 476 20.44 -3.94 -37.94
CA GLY A 476 19.60 -5.13 -37.69
C GLY A 476 20.10 -6.23 -36.73
N GLY A 477 21.03 -5.92 -35.82
CA GLY A 477 21.48 -6.80 -34.73
C GLY A 477 22.38 -7.96 -35.21
N VAL A 478 23.58 -8.10 -34.62
CA VAL A 478 24.48 -9.22 -34.96
C VAL A 478 24.29 -10.32 -33.93
N VAL A 479 23.74 -11.45 -34.37
CA VAL A 479 23.62 -12.66 -33.55
C VAL A 479 24.99 -13.33 -33.47
N ASP A 480 25.51 -13.48 -32.25
CA ASP A 480 26.66 -14.33 -31.98
C ASP A 480 26.18 -15.79 -32.02
N THR A 481 26.43 -16.46 -33.15
CA THR A 481 25.92 -17.82 -33.40
C THR A 481 26.41 -18.82 -32.35
N ALA A 482 27.61 -18.65 -31.80
CA ALA A 482 28.14 -19.54 -30.79
C ALA A 482 27.38 -19.37 -29.46
N LYS A 483 27.19 -18.13 -29.02
CA LYS A 483 26.44 -17.82 -27.79
C LYS A 483 24.94 -18.13 -27.91
N ALA A 484 24.33 -17.82 -29.06
CA ALA A 484 22.94 -18.16 -29.37
C ALA A 484 22.71 -19.69 -29.38
N SER A 485 23.69 -20.46 -29.87
CA SER A 485 23.65 -21.93 -29.82
C SER A 485 23.83 -22.45 -28.39
N ALA A 486 24.74 -21.85 -27.61
CA ALA A 486 24.96 -22.23 -26.21
C ALA A 486 23.69 -22.07 -25.37
N LEU A 487 22.95 -20.97 -25.58
CA LEU A 487 21.65 -20.70 -24.95
C LEU A 487 20.48 -21.50 -25.54
N GLY A 488 20.64 -22.12 -26.71
CA GLY A 488 19.56 -22.85 -27.39
C GLY A 488 18.49 -21.95 -28.03
N ILE A 489 18.82 -20.68 -28.31
CA ILE A 489 17.86 -19.65 -28.76
C ILE A 489 17.97 -19.31 -30.26
N SER A 490 18.74 -20.08 -31.03
CA SER A 490 19.05 -19.78 -32.45
C SER A 490 17.83 -19.74 -33.39
N SER A 491 16.68 -20.25 -32.96
CA SER A 491 15.39 -20.15 -33.68
C SER A 491 14.27 -19.58 -32.82
N GLN A 492 14.65 -18.82 -31.79
CA GLN A 492 13.74 -18.26 -30.78
C GLN A 492 13.78 -16.72 -30.78
N LEU A 493 14.27 -16.11 -31.87
CA LEU A 493 14.35 -14.65 -32.00
C LEU A 493 13.00 -14.07 -32.42
N PHE A 494 12.71 -12.86 -31.98
CA PHE A 494 11.56 -12.07 -32.39
C PHE A 494 11.96 -10.60 -32.52
N TYR A 495 11.27 -9.86 -33.37
CA TYR A 495 11.51 -8.43 -33.56
C TYR A 495 10.84 -7.61 -32.45
N ARG A 496 11.56 -6.62 -31.90
CA ARG A 496 11.03 -5.60 -30.98
C ARG A 496 11.54 -4.22 -31.38
N ALA A 497 10.64 -3.25 -31.44
CA ALA A 497 10.98 -1.85 -31.63
C ALA A 497 10.22 -0.96 -30.63
N ALA A 498 10.83 0.16 -30.26
CA ALA A 498 10.29 1.11 -29.31
C ALA A 498 10.21 2.51 -29.93
N GLY A 499 9.13 3.20 -29.66
CA GLY A 499 8.83 4.51 -30.19
C GLY A 499 9.51 5.66 -29.49
N LYS A 500 9.18 6.86 -29.96
CA LYS A 500 9.47 8.12 -29.27
C LYS A 500 8.62 8.22 -28.00
N GLU A 501 9.14 8.90 -26.99
CA GLU A 501 8.36 9.26 -25.80
C GLU A 501 7.27 10.26 -26.18
N MET A 502 6.03 9.96 -25.82
CA MET A 502 4.89 10.86 -26.05
C MET A 502 4.95 12.05 -25.08
N SER A 503 5.01 13.28 -25.59
CA SER A 503 4.92 14.48 -24.75
C SER A 503 3.53 14.69 -24.18
N THR A 504 2.50 14.44 -24.99
CA THR A 504 1.09 14.58 -24.65
C THR A 504 0.33 13.36 -25.13
N MET A 505 -0.70 13.00 -24.40
CA MET A 505 -1.57 11.89 -24.75
C MET A 505 -2.50 12.26 -25.92
N LEU A 506 -2.71 11.33 -26.86
CA LEU A 506 -3.78 11.47 -27.86
C LEU A 506 -5.13 11.16 -27.22
N GLU A 507 -6.04 12.13 -27.21
CA GLU A 507 -7.39 12.00 -26.62
C GLU A 507 -8.47 11.53 -27.62
N GLN A 508 -8.04 10.96 -28.74
CA GLN A 508 -8.92 10.47 -29.80
C GLN A 508 -8.46 9.08 -30.24
N SER A 509 -9.42 8.23 -30.62
CA SER A 509 -9.09 6.88 -31.12
C SER A 509 -8.56 6.95 -32.55
N GLN A 510 -7.48 6.24 -32.84
CA GLN A 510 -6.79 6.23 -34.12
C GLN A 510 -6.34 4.81 -34.48
N ALA A 511 -6.22 4.52 -35.78
CA ALA A 511 -5.63 3.27 -36.25
C ALA A 511 -4.50 3.52 -37.26
N PHE A 512 -3.58 2.55 -37.31
CA PHE A 512 -2.41 2.56 -38.16
C PHE A 512 -2.31 1.20 -38.84
N ALA A 513 -2.24 1.18 -40.16
CA ALA A 513 -1.87 -0.01 -40.89
C ALA A 513 -0.35 -0.13 -40.95
N PHE A 514 0.15 -1.34 -40.79
CA PHE A 514 1.52 -1.69 -41.06
C PHE A 514 1.57 -3.09 -41.70
N LYS A 515 2.75 -3.49 -42.17
CA LYS A 515 2.99 -4.80 -42.76
C LYS A 515 3.99 -5.55 -41.91
N ARG A 516 3.66 -6.80 -41.59
CA ARG A 516 4.61 -7.77 -41.06
C ARG A 516 5.18 -8.59 -42.20
N ASN A 517 6.50 -8.57 -42.31
CA ASN A 517 7.26 -9.35 -43.26
C ASN A 517 7.87 -10.56 -42.53
N SER A 518 7.60 -11.77 -43.03
CA SER A 518 8.16 -13.01 -42.50
C SER A 518 8.90 -13.81 -43.56
N SER A 519 9.85 -14.64 -43.14
CA SER A 519 10.56 -15.57 -44.03
C SER A 519 10.42 -17.00 -43.52
N THR A 520 10.26 -17.94 -44.45
CA THR A 520 10.28 -19.39 -44.15
C THR A 520 11.69 -19.97 -44.12
N HIS A 521 12.71 -19.16 -44.37
CA HIS A 521 14.10 -19.59 -44.48
C HIS A 521 14.94 -19.10 -43.30
N ALA A 522 15.91 -19.92 -42.88
CA ALA A 522 16.86 -19.59 -41.80
C ALA A 522 17.80 -18.42 -42.15
N THR A 523 17.92 -18.09 -43.44
CA THR A 523 18.54 -16.86 -43.95
C THR A 523 17.59 -16.27 -44.98
N ALA A 524 17.35 -14.96 -44.91
CA ALA A 524 16.35 -14.21 -45.69
C ALA A 524 16.65 -14.10 -47.20
N ALA A 525 17.32 -15.08 -47.79
CA ALA A 525 17.61 -15.08 -49.22
C ALA A 525 16.39 -15.63 -49.98
N ASN A 526 15.58 -14.71 -50.53
CA ASN A 526 14.78 -14.85 -51.76
C ASN A 526 13.26 -15.08 -51.66
N SER A 527 12.62 -15.16 -50.48
CA SER A 527 11.15 -15.25 -50.39
C SER A 527 10.59 -14.76 -49.05
N PHE A 528 9.61 -13.85 -49.11
CA PHE A 528 8.95 -13.23 -47.96
C PHE A 528 7.43 -13.30 -48.10
N SER A 529 6.74 -13.40 -46.96
CA SER A 529 5.30 -13.16 -46.89
C SER A 529 5.08 -11.80 -46.25
N GLU A 530 4.33 -10.93 -46.92
CA GLU A 530 3.83 -9.68 -46.34
C GLU A 530 2.40 -9.92 -45.86
N THR A 531 2.15 -9.68 -44.57
CA THR A 531 0.81 -9.75 -43.99
C THR A 531 0.43 -8.37 -43.46
N PRO A 532 -0.66 -7.75 -43.93
CA PRO A 532 -1.12 -6.48 -43.37
C PRO A 532 -1.68 -6.70 -41.97
N GLN A 533 -1.38 -5.76 -41.08
CA GLN A 533 -1.85 -5.73 -39.71
C GLN A 533 -2.21 -4.31 -39.31
N PHE A 534 -3.03 -4.20 -38.27
CA PHE A 534 -3.63 -2.93 -37.89
C PHE A 534 -3.43 -2.68 -36.41
N LEU A 535 -2.59 -1.70 -36.10
CA LEU A 535 -2.45 -1.17 -34.75
C LEU A 535 -3.60 -0.22 -34.48
N THR A 536 -4.31 -0.45 -33.39
CA THR A 536 -5.39 0.40 -32.91
C THR A 536 -4.95 1.07 -31.62
N TYR A 537 -5.04 2.40 -31.59
CA TYR A 537 -4.98 3.21 -30.38
C TYR A 537 -6.42 3.61 -30.04
N SER A 538 -6.95 3.06 -28.97
CA SER A 538 -8.28 3.41 -28.46
C SER A 538 -8.13 4.31 -27.27
N TYR A 539 -8.90 5.40 -27.23
CA TYR A 539 -9.07 6.23 -26.04
C TYR A 539 -10.52 6.19 -25.57
N PHE A 540 -11.00 4.99 -25.28
CA PHE A 540 -12.33 4.79 -24.72
C PHE A 540 -12.29 4.86 -23.19
N GLY A 541 -13.28 5.51 -22.57
CA GLY A 541 -13.36 5.63 -21.11
C GLY A 541 -12.19 6.41 -20.49
N LYS A 542 -11.54 7.30 -21.25
CA LYS A 542 -10.37 8.08 -20.84
C LYS A 542 -9.15 7.23 -20.45
N SER A 543 -9.09 6.00 -20.95
CA SER A 543 -7.99 5.06 -20.74
C SER A 543 -7.43 4.63 -22.10
N PRO A 544 -6.15 4.91 -22.41
CA PRO A 544 -5.56 4.49 -23.66
C PRO A 544 -5.34 2.99 -23.67
N GLN A 545 -5.75 2.36 -24.76
CA GLN A 545 -5.53 0.95 -24.99
C GLN A 545 -5.00 0.74 -26.40
N VAL A 546 -3.88 0.02 -26.51
CA VAL A 546 -3.30 -0.35 -27.78
C VAL A 546 -3.47 -1.84 -28.05
N HIS A 547 -3.94 -2.18 -29.25
CA HIS A 547 -4.12 -3.57 -29.68
C HIS A 547 -3.79 -3.71 -31.15
N VAL A 548 -3.27 -4.86 -31.56
CA VAL A 548 -3.00 -5.17 -32.97
C VAL A 548 -3.99 -6.21 -33.47
N TYR A 549 -4.60 -5.96 -34.62
CA TYR A 549 -5.56 -6.85 -35.26
C TYR A 549 -5.07 -7.31 -36.63
N ASP A 550 -5.41 -8.55 -37.01
CA ASP A 550 -5.03 -9.12 -38.31
C ASP A 550 -6.03 -8.80 -39.42
N LYS A 551 -7.23 -8.32 -39.07
CA LYS A 551 -8.31 -8.04 -40.03
C LYS A 551 -8.94 -6.67 -39.78
N ARG A 552 -9.28 -6.00 -40.88
CA ARG A 552 -10.03 -4.75 -40.95
C ARG A 552 -11.19 -4.92 -41.92
N THR A 553 -12.40 -4.57 -41.50
CA THR A 553 -13.60 -4.56 -42.34
C THR A 553 -14.12 -3.14 -42.41
N ALA A 554 -14.17 -2.57 -43.61
CA ALA A 554 -14.74 -1.24 -43.81
C ALA A 554 -16.24 -1.28 -43.56
N MET A 555 -16.72 -0.33 -42.76
CA MET A 555 -18.16 -0.16 -42.55
C MET A 555 -18.78 0.59 -43.73
N ALA A 556 -20.10 0.50 -43.86
CA ALA A 556 -20.85 1.25 -44.86
C ALA A 556 -22.24 1.56 -44.33
N ILE A 557 -22.88 2.57 -44.92
CA ILE A 557 -24.30 2.86 -44.66
C ILE A 557 -25.19 1.76 -45.23
N ASN A 558 -26.30 1.47 -44.54
CA ASN A 558 -27.35 0.62 -45.09
C ASN A 558 -28.03 1.36 -46.27
N PRO A 559 -28.13 0.81 -47.49
CA PRO A 559 -28.64 1.56 -48.65
C PRO A 559 -30.10 2.01 -48.51
N ALA A 560 -30.45 3.06 -49.27
CA ALA A 560 -31.83 3.49 -49.44
C ALA A 560 -32.69 2.33 -50.01
N GLY A 561 -33.73 1.94 -49.28
CA GLY A 561 -34.59 0.78 -49.61
C GLY A 561 -34.42 -0.44 -48.71
N ALA A 562 -33.49 -0.39 -47.74
CA ALA A 562 -33.41 -1.36 -46.65
C ALA A 562 -34.64 -1.36 -45.74
N THR A 563 -34.92 -2.50 -45.11
CA THR A 563 -36.11 -2.70 -44.26
C THR A 563 -35.94 -2.04 -42.89
N ALA A 564 -34.71 -1.99 -42.37
CA ALA A 564 -34.38 -1.40 -41.07
C ALA A 564 -33.22 -0.42 -41.21
N ASN A 565 -33.38 0.78 -40.65
CA ASN A 565 -32.32 1.80 -40.52
C ASN A 565 -31.64 2.22 -41.85
N PRO A 566 -32.42 2.55 -42.91
CA PRO A 566 -31.85 3.00 -44.18
C PRO A 566 -31.06 4.30 -44.01
N GLY A 567 -29.91 4.39 -44.67
CA GLY A 567 -29.00 5.53 -44.57
C GLY A 567 -28.26 5.61 -43.24
N LYS A 568 -28.20 4.53 -42.45
CA LYS A 568 -27.46 4.48 -41.18
C LYS A 568 -26.36 3.43 -41.24
N ALA A 569 -25.20 3.76 -40.69
CA ALA A 569 -24.08 2.82 -40.56
C ALA A 569 -24.12 2.10 -39.21
N VAL A 570 -24.47 2.83 -38.15
CA VAL A 570 -24.64 2.31 -36.79
C VAL A 570 -26.05 2.59 -36.30
N PHE A 571 -26.65 1.60 -35.64
CA PHE A 571 -27.94 1.77 -34.97
C PHE A 571 -27.91 1.10 -33.61
N TYR A 572 -28.21 1.85 -32.57
CA TYR A 572 -28.36 1.38 -31.20
C TYR A 572 -29.83 1.30 -30.81
N ASP A 573 -30.26 0.14 -30.32
CA ASP A 573 -31.59 -0.12 -29.78
C ASP A 573 -31.50 -0.36 -28.27
N GLN A 574 -32.00 0.60 -27.49
CA GLN A 574 -32.02 0.53 -26.04
C GLN A 574 -33.00 -0.52 -25.52
N SER A 575 -34.11 -0.75 -26.23
CA SER A 575 -35.14 -1.69 -25.80
C SER A 575 -34.67 -3.14 -25.91
N GLU A 576 -33.89 -3.45 -26.94
CA GLU A 576 -33.34 -4.78 -27.17
C GLU A 576 -31.93 -4.96 -26.58
N ASN A 577 -31.30 -3.88 -26.09
CA ASN A 577 -29.88 -3.86 -25.70
C ASN A 577 -28.98 -4.43 -26.81
N THR A 578 -29.19 -3.95 -28.04
CA THR A 578 -28.39 -4.36 -29.19
C THR A 578 -27.86 -3.15 -29.96
N ILE A 579 -26.70 -3.34 -30.57
CA ILE A 579 -26.15 -2.39 -31.53
C ILE A 579 -25.83 -3.09 -32.84
N ARG A 580 -26.23 -2.48 -33.95
CA ARG A 580 -26.05 -3.01 -35.30
C ARG A 580 -25.03 -2.18 -36.07
N PHE A 581 -24.04 -2.85 -36.65
CA PHE A 581 -23.03 -2.26 -37.54
C PHE A 581 -23.22 -2.79 -38.97
N HIS A 582 -23.27 -1.92 -39.96
CA HIS A 582 -23.49 -2.27 -41.36
C HIS A 582 -22.19 -2.24 -42.19
N PHE A 583 -22.11 -3.14 -43.18
CA PHE A 583 -20.92 -3.34 -44.02
C PHE A 583 -21.23 -3.25 -45.53
N GLY A 584 -22.47 -2.87 -45.87
CA GLY A 584 -22.94 -2.88 -47.25
C GLY A 584 -22.81 -4.27 -47.86
N THR A 585 -22.26 -4.36 -49.08
CA THR A 585 -22.10 -5.65 -49.77
C THR A 585 -20.92 -6.51 -49.27
N THR A 586 -20.14 -6.02 -48.31
CA THR A 586 -18.98 -6.75 -47.76
C THR A 586 -19.46 -7.75 -46.72
N ASN A 587 -19.26 -9.05 -46.98
CA ASN A 587 -19.59 -10.09 -45.99
C ASN A 587 -18.56 -10.07 -44.83
N PRO A 588 -18.95 -9.72 -43.59
CA PRO A 588 -18.03 -9.62 -42.46
C PRO A 588 -17.42 -10.97 -42.05
N ALA A 589 -18.06 -12.10 -42.41
CA ALA A 589 -17.51 -13.44 -42.18
C ALA A 589 -16.20 -13.69 -42.95
N SER A 590 -15.97 -12.98 -44.07
CA SER A 590 -14.71 -13.06 -44.82
C SER A 590 -13.49 -12.54 -44.03
N ASN A 591 -13.74 -11.75 -42.99
CA ASN A 591 -12.74 -11.20 -42.07
C ASN A 591 -12.85 -11.82 -40.67
N ASN A 592 -13.29 -13.08 -40.58
CA ASN A 592 -13.42 -13.85 -39.34
C ASN A 592 -14.33 -13.20 -38.28
N ILE A 593 -15.29 -12.37 -38.70
CA ILE A 593 -16.32 -11.86 -37.82
C ILE A 593 -17.48 -12.86 -37.81
N ALA A 594 -17.72 -13.47 -36.65
CA ALA A 594 -18.76 -14.47 -36.43
C ALA A 594 -19.39 -14.28 -35.04
N ALA A 595 -20.48 -14.99 -34.75
CA ALA A 595 -21.06 -15.01 -33.41
C ALA A 595 -19.98 -15.38 -32.36
N ASN A 596 -19.99 -14.66 -31.23
CA ASN A 596 -19.03 -14.67 -30.14
C ASN A 596 -17.63 -14.12 -30.46
N SER A 597 -17.39 -13.61 -31.68
CA SER A 597 -16.15 -12.88 -31.96
C SER A 597 -16.15 -11.50 -31.26
N LYS A 598 -14.97 -11.08 -30.81
CA LYS A 598 -14.74 -9.73 -30.27
C LYS A 598 -14.25 -8.83 -31.40
N VAL A 599 -14.85 -7.65 -31.50
CA VAL A 599 -14.53 -6.66 -32.53
C VAL A 599 -14.37 -5.29 -31.92
N ARG A 600 -13.49 -4.47 -32.49
CA ARG A 600 -13.26 -3.08 -32.05
C ARG A 600 -13.63 -2.11 -33.15
N LEU A 601 -14.43 -1.11 -32.80
CA LEU A 601 -14.83 -0.05 -33.71
C LEU A 601 -13.87 1.13 -33.57
N ILE A 602 -13.25 1.56 -34.67
CA ILE A 602 -12.52 2.83 -34.70
C ILE A 602 -12.87 3.58 -35.98
N GLY A 603 -13.15 4.87 -35.85
CA GLY A 603 -13.39 5.73 -36.99
C GLY A 603 -13.55 7.19 -36.62
N GLN A 604 -13.84 7.98 -37.63
CA GLN A 604 -14.21 9.38 -37.51
C GLN A 604 -15.74 9.48 -37.51
N PHE A 605 -16.29 10.02 -36.43
CA PHE A 605 -17.73 10.22 -36.27
C PHE A 605 -18.11 11.70 -36.30
N TYR A 606 -17.28 12.53 -36.94
CA TYR A 606 -17.36 13.99 -36.90
C TYR A 606 -18.21 14.60 -38.03
N ALA A 607 -19.07 13.82 -38.68
CA ALA A 607 -19.88 14.27 -39.82
C ALA A 607 -20.85 15.42 -39.45
N ASN A 608 -21.31 15.44 -38.21
CA ASN A 608 -22.08 16.52 -37.59
C ASN A 608 -21.98 16.42 -36.05
N THR A 609 -22.48 17.43 -35.33
CA THR A 609 -22.41 17.48 -33.86
C THR A 609 -23.09 16.29 -33.18
N THR A 610 -24.23 15.81 -33.70
CA THR A 610 -24.98 14.70 -33.13
C THR A 610 -24.25 13.37 -33.28
N ASP A 611 -23.73 13.09 -34.48
CA ASP A 611 -22.95 11.88 -34.76
C ASP A 611 -21.63 11.89 -33.97
N ASN A 612 -21.04 13.07 -33.74
CA ASN A 612 -19.86 13.21 -32.90
C ASN A 612 -20.17 12.77 -31.45
N THR A 613 -21.22 13.34 -30.85
CA THR A 613 -21.66 12.96 -29.51
C THR A 613 -22.02 11.48 -29.42
N ASN A 614 -22.72 10.93 -30.42
CA ASN A 614 -23.07 9.50 -30.44
C ASN A 614 -21.82 8.60 -30.63
N GLY A 615 -20.85 9.07 -31.41
CA GLY A 615 -19.58 8.41 -31.65
C GLY A 615 -18.75 8.23 -30.37
N GLU A 616 -18.79 9.18 -29.43
CA GLU A 616 -18.08 9.07 -28.15
C GLU A 616 -18.48 7.83 -27.32
N PHE A 617 -19.71 7.33 -27.47
CA PHE A 617 -20.18 6.13 -26.75
C PHE A 617 -19.62 4.82 -27.29
N ILE A 618 -19.16 4.81 -28.54
CA ILE A 618 -18.83 3.58 -29.27
C ILE A 618 -17.43 3.54 -29.88
N ASN A 619 -16.81 4.70 -30.15
CA ASN A 619 -15.50 4.79 -30.76
C ASN A 619 -14.41 4.28 -29.83
N GLY A 620 -13.54 3.42 -30.33
CA GLY A 620 -12.50 2.74 -29.56
C GLY A 620 -13.00 1.57 -28.70
N ARG A 621 -14.30 1.33 -28.62
CA ARG A 621 -14.89 0.30 -27.75
C ARG A 621 -14.85 -1.10 -28.38
N GLU A 622 -14.72 -2.12 -27.54
CA GLU A 622 -14.85 -3.53 -27.94
C GLU A 622 -16.30 -4.01 -27.79
N PHE A 623 -16.79 -4.76 -28.78
CA PHE A 623 -18.11 -5.36 -28.82
C PHE A 623 -18.00 -6.87 -29.02
N THR A 624 -18.92 -7.62 -28.40
CA THR A 624 -19.07 -9.06 -28.67
C THR A 624 -20.21 -9.26 -29.64
N VAL A 625 -19.90 -9.88 -30.78
CA VAL A 625 -20.87 -10.15 -31.85
C VAL A 625 -21.83 -11.23 -31.40
N THR A 626 -23.12 -10.95 -31.43
CA THR A 626 -24.19 -11.91 -31.14
C THR A 626 -24.61 -12.64 -32.42
N SER A 627 -24.75 -11.91 -33.53
CA SER A 627 -25.20 -12.47 -34.80
C SER A 627 -24.52 -11.78 -35.99
N VAL A 628 -24.45 -12.49 -37.12
CA VAL A 628 -24.10 -11.94 -38.43
C VAL A 628 -25.31 -12.12 -39.32
N GLY A 629 -25.83 -11.02 -39.85
CA GLY A 629 -27.05 -10.98 -40.63
C GLY A 629 -26.84 -10.38 -42.02
N SER A 630 -27.84 -10.55 -42.88
CA SER A 630 -27.92 -9.85 -44.14
C SER A 630 -29.37 -9.64 -44.57
N GLU A 631 -29.65 -8.55 -45.27
CA GLU A 631 -30.90 -8.32 -45.97
C GLU A 631 -30.66 -8.16 -47.48
N THR A 632 -31.68 -8.37 -48.31
CA THR A 632 -31.55 -8.20 -49.76
C THR A 632 -32.17 -6.88 -50.19
N VAL A 633 -31.34 -5.94 -50.69
CA VAL A 633 -31.78 -4.64 -51.19
C VAL A 633 -31.35 -4.49 -52.64
N GLY A 634 -32.31 -4.27 -53.55
CA GLY A 634 -32.02 -4.13 -54.97
C GLY A 634 -31.33 -5.35 -55.60
N GLY A 635 -31.55 -6.55 -55.04
CA GLY A 635 -30.94 -7.80 -55.51
C GLY A 635 -29.55 -8.11 -54.95
N ASN A 636 -28.98 -7.23 -54.13
CA ASN A 636 -27.68 -7.44 -53.48
C ASN A 636 -27.86 -7.72 -51.98
N ALA A 637 -27.07 -8.65 -51.43
CA ALA A 637 -27.00 -8.88 -49.99
C ALA A 637 -26.27 -7.72 -49.31
N GLN A 638 -26.93 -7.08 -48.34
CA GLN A 638 -26.40 -6.06 -47.47
C GLN A 638 -26.17 -6.68 -46.10
N TYR A 639 -24.92 -6.72 -45.66
CA TYR A 639 -24.51 -7.41 -44.45
C TYR A 639 -24.45 -6.46 -43.26
N PHE A 640 -24.77 -7.02 -42.09
CA PHE A 640 -24.62 -6.35 -40.81
C PHE A 640 -24.19 -7.36 -39.74
N ILE A 641 -23.68 -6.86 -38.63
CA ILE A 641 -23.52 -7.63 -37.41
C ILE A 641 -24.34 -7.00 -36.30
N GLU A 642 -24.85 -7.82 -35.40
CA GLU A 642 -25.50 -7.38 -34.17
C GLU A 642 -24.61 -7.76 -33.01
N CYS A 643 -24.40 -6.81 -32.10
CA CYS A 643 -23.64 -6.99 -30.89
C CYS A 643 -24.54 -6.72 -29.69
N SER A 644 -24.38 -7.49 -28.62
CA SER A 644 -25.07 -7.22 -27.36
C SER A 644 -24.46 -5.99 -26.69
N THR A 645 -25.31 -5.14 -26.13
CA THR A 645 -24.92 -4.01 -25.29
C THR A 645 -25.30 -4.20 -23.83
N ALA A 646 -25.68 -5.42 -23.44
CA ALA A 646 -26.06 -5.71 -22.06
C ALA A 646 -24.88 -5.42 -21.11
N GLY A 647 -25.14 -4.62 -20.07
CA GLY A 647 -24.12 -4.20 -19.11
C GLY A 647 -23.13 -3.15 -19.65
N MET A 648 -23.38 -2.59 -20.83
CA MET A 648 -22.61 -1.48 -21.38
C MET A 648 -23.28 -0.17 -20.96
N ASN A 649 -22.51 0.78 -20.41
CA ASN A 649 -23.00 2.13 -20.12
C ASN A 649 -23.23 2.92 -21.44
N LEU A 650 -24.36 2.66 -22.11
CA LEU A 650 -24.85 3.42 -23.26
C LEU A 650 -26.05 4.29 -22.83
N PRO A 651 -26.42 5.32 -23.61
CA PRO A 651 -27.56 6.21 -23.29
C PRO A 651 -28.89 5.47 -23.13
N ASP A 652 -29.79 6.03 -22.31
CA ASP A 652 -31.16 5.51 -22.11
C ASP A 652 -32.12 5.75 -23.29
N SER A 653 -31.57 6.06 -24.47
CA SER A 653 -32.33 6.33 -25.68
C SER A 653 -31.60 5.76 -26.90
N ASP A 654 -32.38 5.28 -27.86
CA ASP A 654 -31.88 4.86 -29.17
C ASP A 654 -31.08 5.98 -29.84
N PHE A 655 -30.02 5.61 -30.53
CA PHE A 655 -29.27 6.53 -31.37
C PHE A 655 -28.80 5.87 -32.65
N SER A 656 -28.46 6.67 -33.64
CA SER A 656 -27.93 6.19 -34.91
C SER A 656 -26.82 7.10 -35.38
N ILE A 657 -25.93 6.56 -36.21
CA ILE A 657 -24.83 7.30 -36.83
C ILE A 657 -24.88 7.10 -38.33
N ASP A 658 -24.75 8.20 -39.06
CA ASP A 658 -24.61 8.24 -40.52
C ASP A 658 -23.13 8.46 -40.92
N PHE A 659 -22.76 8.11 -42.14
CA PHE A 659 -21.44 8.44 -42.71
C PHE A 659 -21.59 9.37 -43.91
N ALA A 660 -20.70 10.36 -44.01
CA ALA A 660 -20.58 11.19 -45.20
C ALA A 660 -20.00 10.36 -46.38
N THR A 661 -19.88 10.97 -47.56
CA THR A 661 -19.34 10.29 -48.75
C THR A 661 -17.83 10.04 -48.60
N GLY A 662 -17.49 8.85 -48.10
CA GLY A 662 -16.14 8.44 -47.70
C GLY A 662 -16.26 7.66 -46.40
N ASN A 663 -15.99 6.34 -46.43
CA ASN A 663 -16.16 5.52 -45.23
C ASN A 663 -15.04 5.83 -44.23
N ASP A 664 -15.36 6.52 -43.14
CA ASP A 664 -14.37 6.97 -42.16
C ASP A 664 -14.27 6.07 -40.91
N ALA A 665 -14.95 4.92 -40.88
CA ALA A 665 -14.91 3.98 -39.76
C ALA A 665 -14.72 2.52 -40.22
N ASN A 666 -13.98 1.78 -39.40
CA ASN A 666 -13.62 0.39 -39.64
C ASN A 666 -13.86 -0.45 -38.40
N ILE A 667 -14.26 -1.71 -38.63
CA ILE A 667 -14.29 -2.75 -37.60
C ILE A 667 -13.00 -3.57 -37.70
N TYR A 668 -12.27 -3.62 -36.60
CA TYR A 668 -11.07 -4.43 -36.43
C TYR A 668 -11.43 -5.72 -35.70
N SER A 669 -11.00 -6.85 -36.25
CA SER A 669 -11.34 -8.18 -35.76
C SER A 669 -10.12 -9.09 -35.79
N THR A 670 -10.18 -10.19 -35.03
CA THR A 670 -9.05 -11.14 -34.86
C THR A 670 -7.84 -10.44 -34.23
N LEU A 671 -7.77 -10.44 -32.90
CA LEU A 671 -6.58 -9.97 -32.18
C LEU A 671 -5.37 -10.75 -32.66
N SER A 672 -4.29 -10.05 -32.99
CA SER A 672 -3.14 -10.67 -33.60
C SER A 672 -2.46 -11.62 -32.63
N THR A 673 -2.08 -12.79 -33.14
CA THR A 673 -1.25 -13.77 -32.42
C THR A 673 0.21 -13.70 -32.85
N SER A 674 0.55 -12.77 -33.74
CA SER A 674 1.90 -12.63 -34.31
C SER A 674 2.62 -11.36 -33.94
N THR A 675 1.89 -10.32 -33.55
CA THR A 675 2.44 -9.05 -33.08
C THR A 675 1.56 -8.45 -32.00
N GLU A 676 2.16 -7.72 -31.07
CA GLU A 676 1.43 -6.92 -30.09
C GLU A 676 2.07 -5.54 -29.94
N ALA A 677 1.29 -4.61 -29.42
CA ALA A 677 1.77 -3.29 -29.01
C ALA A 677 1.38 -3.00 -27.55
N PHE A 678 2.22 -2.25 -26.84
CA PHE A 678 1.96 -1.80 -25.46
C PHE A 678 2.87 -0.62 -25.12
N PHE A 679 2.59 0.08 -24.02
CA PHE A 679 3.47 1.14 -23.52
C PHE A 679 4.55 0.55 -22.61
N GLU A 680 5.83 0.90 -22.84
CA GLU A 680 6.94 0.35 -22.06
C GLU A 680 6.83 0.76 -20.59
N GLY A 681 6.86 -0.24 -19.71
CA GLY A 681 6.76 -0.06 -18.27
C GLY A 681 5.35 0.19 -17.73
N SER A 682 4.30 0.22 -18.57
CA SER A 682 2.92 0.48 -18.11
C SER A 682 2.25 -0.73 -17.44
N ASP A 683 2.61 -1.95 -17.86
CA ASP A 683 2.09 -3.19 -17.29
C ASP A 683 2.93 -3.59 -16.08
N THR A 684 2.37 -3.47 -14.87
CA THR A 684 3.07 -3.78 -13.62
C THR A 684 3.56 -5.23 -13.57
N ALA A 685 2.81 -6.18 -14.15
CA ALA A 685 3.22 -7.58 -14.20
C ALA A 685 4.48 -7.80 -15.05
N ALA A 686 4.76 -6.91 -15.99
CA ALA A 686 5.93 -6.97 -16.87
C ALA A 686 7.15 -6.18 -16.34
N VAL A 687 7.00 -5.39 -15.26
CA VAL A 687 8.12 -4.64 -14.68
C VAL A 687 9.02 -5.57 -13.87
N PHE A 688 8.44 -6.24 -12.86
CA PHE A 688 9.04 -7.35 -12.13
C PHE A 688 7.93 -8.14 -11.43
N LYS A 689 8.23 -9.38 -11.01
CA LYS A 689 7.22 -10.23 -10.38
C LYS A 689 6.74 -9.65 -9.05
N GLY A 690 5.46 -9.32 -8.99
CA GLY A 690 4.83 -8.71 -7.82
C GLY A 690 5.04 -7.20 -7.72
N ALA A 691 5.32 -6.50 -8.83
CA ALA A 691 5.38 -5.06 -8.84
C ALA A 691 3.99 -4.43 -8.60
N ASP A 692 3.94 -3.50 -7.66
CA ASP A 692 2.74 -2.72 -7.33
C ASP A 692 2.70 -1.35 -8.04
N VAL A 693 3.82 -0.96 -8.67
CA VAL A 693 4.01 0.36 -9.30
C VAL A 693 4.46 0.14 -10.75
N ASN A 694 3.91 0.94 -11.66
CA ASN A 694 4.34 0.95 -13.06
C ASN A 694 5.45 2.00 -13.25
N PHE A 695 6.25 1.83 -14.30
CA PHE A 695 7.31 2.75 -14.69
C PHE A 695 7.12 3.16 -16.15
N SER A 696 5.87 3.50 -16.50
CA SER A 696 5.47 3.89 -17.84
C SER A 696 6.30 5.09 -18.31
N ASN A 697 7.12 4.89 -19.34
CA ASN A 697 7.95 5.94 -19.94
C ASN A 697 7.30 6.58 -21.17
N LYS A 698 5.99 6.32 -21.39
CA LYS A 698 5.19 6.82 -22.50
C LYS A 698 5.72 6.46 -23.90
N LYS A 699 6.55 5.43 -24.04
CA LYS A 699 7.01 4.92 -25.35
C LYS A 699 6.15 3.75 -25.78
N LEU A 700 5.67 3.80 -27.02
CA LEU A 700 4.97 2.68 -27.62
C LEU A 700 5.98 1.61 -28.07
N VAL A 701 5.82 0.39 -27.59
CA VAL A 701 6.57 -0.78 -28.05
C VAL A 701 5.70 -1.58 -28.98
N LEU A 702 6.27 -2.05 -30.10
CA LEU A 702 5.67 -3.02 -31.00
C LEU A 702 6.63 -4.19 -31.17
N ARG A 703 6.13 -5.41 -30.97
CA ARG A 703 6.95 -6.62 -31.07
C ARG A 703 6.21 -7.78 -31.66
N GLU A 704 6.96 -8.73 -32.20
CA GLU A 704 6.45 -10.04 -32.58
C GLU A 704 6.18 -10.91 -31.34
N ILE A 705 5.13 -11.74 -31.40
CA ILE A 705 4.71 -12.62 -30.30
C ILE A 705 4.33 -14.02 -30.80
N GLY A 706 4.25 -14.95 -29.85
CA GLY A 706 3.82 -16.32 -30.09
C GLY A 706 4.95 -17.21 -30.60
N THR A 707 5.04 -18.42 -30.04
CA THR A 707 6.12 -19.38 -30.33
C THR A 707 6.24 -19.73 -31.81
N ALA A 708 5.13 -19.73 -32.55
CA ALA A 708 5.12 -20.04 -33.99
C ALA A 708 5.71 -18.91 -34.86
N ASN A 709 5.83 -17.69 -34.33
CA ASN A 709 6.35 -16.54 -35.04
C ASN A 709 7.80 -16.25 -34.72
N LYS A 710 8.39 -16.93 -33.72
CA LYS A 710 9.82 -16.86 -33.45
C LYS A 710 10.61 -17.45 -34.61
N HIS A 711 11.77 -16.87 -34.91
CA HIS A 711 12.54 -17.19 -36.10
C HIS A 711 14.05 -17.13 -35.86
N SER A 712 14.81 -17.46 -36.91
CA SER A 712 16.29 -17.50 -36.91
C SER A 712 16.93 -16.36 -37.68
N TYR A 713 16.14 -15.59 -38.43
CA TYR A 713 16.65 -14.49 -39.22
C TYR A 713 16.69 -13.20 -38.39
N THR A 714 17.52 -12.26 -38.82
CA THR A 714 17.65 -10.93 -38.20
C THR A 714 16.91 -9.90 -39.04
N ASN A 715 16.56 -8.76 -38.43
CA ASN A 715 16.02 -7.63 -39.19
C ASN A 715 17.00 -7.21 -40.32
N ARG A 716 18.31 -7.30 -40.08
CA ARG A 716 19.34 -7.04 -41.10
C ARG A 716 19.15 -7.90 -42.35
N GLN A 717 18.98 -9.19 -42.12
CA GLN A 717 18.84 -10.15 -43.21
C GLN A 717 17.53 -9.89 -43.97
N MET A 718 16.47 -9.50 -43.27
CA MET A 718 15.20 -9.08 -43.88
C MET A 718 15.38 -7.85 -44.76
N VAL A 719 16.00 -6.78 -44.25
CA VAL A 719 16.27 -5.54 -45.00
C VAL A 719 17.11 -5.81 -46.25
N ALA A 720 18.19 -6.60 -46.11
CA ALA A 720 19.09 -6.94 -47.22
C ALA A 720 18.40 -7.79 -48.31
N GLY A 721 17.48 -8.68 -47.92
CA GLY A 721 16.79 -9.57 -48.86
C GLY A 721 15.48 -9.00 -49.43
N ASN A 722 14.80 -8.09 -48.73
CA ASN A 722 13.43 -7.64 -49.03
C ASN A 722 13.37 -6.18 -49.53
N SER A 723 14.26 -5.78 -50.44
CA SER A 723 14.26 -4.43 -51.04
C SER A 723 14.31 -3.28 -50.01
N GLY A 724 15.00 -3.47 -48.88
CA GLY A 724 15.12 -2.45 -47.83
C GLY A 724 14.01 -2.44 -46.79
N LYS A 725 13.11 -3.43 -46.78
CA LYS A 725 11.99 -3.49 -45.82
C LYS A 725 12.33 -4.24 -44.53
N ASN A 726 11.92 -3.68 -43.40
CA ASN A 726 12.06 -4.26 -42.06
C ASN A 726 11.09 -5.43 -41.81
N ILE A 727 11.22 -6.11 -40.67
CA ILE A 727 10.24 -7.10 -40.23
C ILE A 727 8.87 -6.45 -40.02
N LEU A 728 8.82 -5.27 -39.40
CA LEU A 728 7.61 -4.46 -39.26
C LEU A 728 7.82 -3.15 -40.04
N ASP A 729 6.99 -2.88 -41.04
CA ASP A 729 7.25 -1.82 -42.01
C ASP A 729 5.94 -1.21 -42.57
N ALA A 730 6.05 -0.16 -43.38
CA ALA A 730 4.97 0.49 -44.12
C ALA A 730 3.86 1.09 -43.23
N PHE A 731 4.24 1.65 -42.08
CA PHE A 731 3.31 2.32 -41.16
C PHE A 731 2.57 3.46 -41.87
N THR A 732 1.24 3.46 -41.79
CA THR A 732 0.36 4.45 -42.42
C THR A 732 -0.82 4.74 -41.50
N GLU A 733 -1.14 6.02 -41.31
CA GLU A 733 -2.34 6.47 -40.60
C GLU A 733 -3.56 6.07 -41.41
N GLU A 734 -4.53 5.43 -40.77
CA GLU A 734 -5.79 5.06 -41.42
C GLU A 734 -6.77 6.25 -41.50
N PHE A 735 -6.70 7.14 -40.51
CA PHE A 735 -7.59 8.29 -40.40
C PHE A 735 -6.77 9.57 -40.12
N THR A 736 -7.21 10.72 -40.65
CA THR A 736 -6.55 12.01 -40.38
C THR A 736 -7.33 12.76 -39.30
N LEU A 737 -6.79 12.86 -38.09
CA LEU A 737 -7.44 13.55 -36.97
C LEU A 737 -7.22 15.07 -37.02
N LYS A 738 -8.18 15.83 -36.47
CA LYS A 738 -8.12 17.29 -36.35
C LYS A 738 -8.35 17.73 -34.90
N ASP A 739 -7.79 18.88 -34.53
CA ASP A 739 -7.95 19.47 -33.19
C ASP A 739 -9.40 19.85 -32.85
N ASP A 740 -10.23 20.08 -33.86
CA ASP A 740 -11.67 20.33 -33.71
C ASP A 740 -12.51 19.09 -34.06
N SER A 741 -13.42 18.73 -33.18
CA SER A 741 -14.28 17.55 -33.34
C SER A 741 -15.43 17.74 -34.33
N THR A 742 -15.41 18.80 -35.17
CA THR A 742 -16.60 19.22 -35.93
C THR A 742 -16.35 19.84 -37.32
N THR A 743 -15.17 19.70 -37.94
CA THR A 743 -14.89 19.77 -39.41
C THR A 743 -13.78 20.77 -39.84
N SER A 744 -13.35 21.74 -39.02
CA SER A 744 -12.43 22.84 -39.41
C SER A 744 -11.26 23.10 -38.43
N GLY A 745 -10.45 22.08 -38.21
CA GLY A 745 -9.31 22.11 -37.29
C GLY A 745 -7.96 21.90 -37.93
N THR A 746 -6.88 22.19 -37.19
CA THR A 746 -5.52 21.83 -37.62
C THR A 746 -5.36 20.30 -37.52
N THR A 747 -4.73 19.70 -38.54
CA THR A 747 -4.42 18.27 -38.51
C THR A 747 -3.49 17.97 -37.34
N LEU A 748 -3.89 17.01 -36.50
CA LEU A 748 -3.04 16.53 -35.42
C LEU A 748 -1.90 15.70 -36.00
N ASP A 749 -0.70 15.89 -35.46
CA ASP A 749 0.44 15.02 -35.74
C ASP A 749 0.30 13.72 -34.93
N THR A 750 -0.54 12.78 -35.40
CA THR A 750 -0.86 11.62 -34.58
C THR A 750 0.34 10.70 -34.40
N PHE A 751 1.26 10.63 -35.37
CA PHE A 751 2.52 9.90 -35.24
C PHE A 751 3.37 10.39 -34.06
N ASP A 752 3.51 11.70 -33.90
CA ASP A 752 4.27 12.27 -32.78
C ASP A 752 3.51 12.06 -31.45
N LEU A 753 2.19 12.32 -31.47
CA LEU A 753 1.35 12.17 -30.27
C LEU A 753 1.26 10.74 -29.74
N ILE A 754 1.40 9.71 -30.58
CA ILE A 754 1.40 8.30 -30.13
C ILE A 754 2.79 7.66 -30.12
N GLY A 755 3.84 8.46 -30.35
CA GLY A 755 5.22 8.02 -30.26
C GLY A 755 5.70 7.10 -31.39
N ILE A 756 5.01 7.04 -32.54
CA ILE A 756 5.46 6.23 -33.68
C ILE A 756 6.58 6.91 -34.49
N GLY A 757 6.59 8.24 -34.61
CA GLY A 757 7.64 8.96 -35.34
C GLY A 757 7.33 10.44 -35.61
N ASP A 758 8.24 11.16 -36.28
CA ASP A 758 8.07 12.59 -36.61
C ASP A 758 7.47 12.78 -38.02
N ASN A 759 6.56 13.75 -38.20
CA ASN A 759 5.76 13.98 -39.42
C ASN A 759 6.47 14.69 -40.60
N GLY A 760 7.80 14.85 -40.57
CA GLY A 760 8.53 15.63 -41.57
C GLY A 760 8.44 15.13 -43.03
N SER A 761 8.11 13.85 -43.27
CA SER A 761 8.00 13.16 -44.57
C SER A 761 7.69 11.67 -44.34
N ALA A 762 7.19 10.94 -45.36
CA ALA A 762 7.06 9.48 -45.33
C ALA A 762 8.39 8.76 -44.95
N ALA A 763 9.54 9.38 -45.26
CA ALA A 763 10.86 8.86 -44.90
C ALA A 763 11.32 9.22 -43.47
N THR A 764 10.80 10.29 -42.84
CA THR A 764 11.15 10.65 -41.45
C THR A 764 10.19 10.05 -40.42
N ARG A 765 9.01 9.61 -40.88
CA ARG A 765 8.10 8.72 -40.15
C ARG A 765 8.74 7.35 -39.86
N ASP A 766 9.96 7.11 -40.37
CA ASP A 766 10.71 5.86 -40.25
C ASP A 766 11.71 5.75 -39.08
N ASN A 767 11.88 6.82 -38.30
CA ASN A 767 13.06 6.93 -37.44
C ASN A 767 12.95 6.23 -36.06
N HIS A 768 11.79 5.67 -35.69
CA HIS A 768 11.54 5.19 -34.32
C HIS A 768 11.06 3.73 -34.22
N LEU A 769 9.92 3.33 -34.81
CA LEU A 769 9.40 1.94 -34.68
C LEU A 769 9.82 0.98 -35.80
N ASN A 770 10.16 1.52 -36.95
CA ASN A 770 10.45 0.84 -38.19
C ASN A 770 11.96 0.63 -38.33
N GLY A 771 12.77 1.65 -38.04
CA GLY A 771 14.21 1.49 -37.88
C GLY A 771 14.86 0.74 -39.06
N ASP A 772 14.77 1.33 -40.25
CA ASP A 772 15.34 0.82 -41.52
C ASP A 772 16.83 0.49 -41.51
N GLY A 773 17.52 0.74 -40.40
CA GLY A 773 18.94 0.45 -40.26
C GLY A 773 19.81 1.58 -40.77
N SER A 774 19.22 2.72 -41.15
CA SER A 774 19.95 3.91 -41.55
C SER A 774 20.66 4.56 -40.38
N ALA A 775 21.70 5.35 -40.67
CA ALA A 775 22.39 6.14 -39.64
C ALA A 775 21.52 7.29 -39.07
N THR A 776 20.31 7.49 -39.62
CA THR A 776 19.34 8.49 -39.19
C THR A 776 18.30 7.96 -38.21
N ASP A 777 18.26 6.65 -37.97
CA ASP A 777 17.41 6.02 -36.96
C ASP A 777 17.71 6.59 -35.57
N LYS A 778 16.65 7.08 -34.90
CA LYS A 778 16.75 7.64 -33.55
C LYS A 778 16.65 6.56 -32.48
N VAL A 779 15.94 5.47 -32.76
CA VAL A 779 15.87 4.29 -31.89
C VAL A 779 16.13 3.04 -32.73
N PRO A 780 17.18 2.27 -32.45
CA PRO A 780 17.48 1.06 -33.22
C PRO A 780 16.53 -0.07 -32.87
N ALA A 781 15.97 -0.71 -33.90
CA ALA A 781 15.20 -1.94 -33.73
C ALA A 781 16.08 -3.07 -33.19
N GLN A 782 15.52 -3.94 -32.35
CA GLN A 782 16.26 -5.00 -31.69
C GLN A 782 15.67 -6.37 -31.99
N MET A 783 16.54 -7.29 -32.39
CA MET A 783 16.24 -8.70 -32.35
C MET A 783 16.41 -9.17 -30.90
N GLN A 784 15.36 -9.77 -30.34
CA GLN A 784 15.35 -10.23 -28.94
C GLN A 784 14.89 -11.68 -28.85
N TRP A 785 15.18 -12.33 -27.73
CA TRP A 785 14.68 -13.67 -27.42
C TRP A 785 14.03 -13.74 -26.03
N VAL A 786 14.42 -12.82 -25.13
CA VAL A 786 13.78 -12.62 -23.84
C VAL A 786 12.53 -11.79 -24.03
N ASP A 787 11.40 -12.33 -23.60
CA ASP A 787 10.11 -11.65 -23.52
C ASP A 787 10.03 -10.88 -22.19
N GLU A 788 9.91 -9.54 -22.23
CA GLU A 788 9.80 -8.75 -20.99
C GLU A 788 8.54 -9.03 -20.15
N LYS A 789 7.45 -9.51 -20.76
CA LYS A 789 6.22 -9.89 -20.04
C LYS A 789 6.28 -11.30 -19.47
N ASN A 790 7.25 -12.11 -19.90
CA ASN A 790 7.48 -13.46 -19.42
C ASN A 790 8.98 -13.79 -19.45
N PRO A 791 9.79 -13.14 -18.59
CA PRO A 791 11.24 -13.26 -18.64
C PRO A 791 11.68 -14.65 -18.13
N PRO A 792 12.77 -15.23 -18.69
CA PRO A 792 13.26 -16.54 -18.26
C PRO A 792 13.91 -16.53 -16.88
N ILE A 793 14.32 -15.36 -16.38
CA ILE A 793 14.89 -15.16 -15.05
C ILE A 793 14.20 -13.96 -14.41
N GLU A 794 13.63 -14.18 -13.23
CA GLU A 794 12.88 -13.19 -12.46
C GLU A 794 13.66 -12.81 -11.19
N VAL A 795 13.75 -11.51 -10.89
CA VAL A 795 14.27 -11.01 -9.61
C VAL A 795 13.13 -10.61 -8.67
N THR A 796 13.25 -10.97 -7.40
CA THR A 796 12.30 -10.63 -6.34
C THR A 796 13.04 -10.30 -5.04
N TYR A 797 12.35 -9.67 -4.09
CA TYR A 797 12.91 -9.36 -2.77
C TYR A 797 12.10 -10.02 -1.66
N ASP A 798 12.77 -10.79 -0.81
CA ASP A 798 12.19 -11.41 0.37
C ASP A 798 12.24 -10.42 1.54
N VAL A 799 11.13 -9.72 1.78
CA VAL A 799 11.03 -8.67 2.82
C VAL A 799 11.29 -9.21 4.22
N LEU A 800 10.91 -10.46 4.50
CA LEU A 800 11.06 -11.06 5.83
C LEU A 800 12.52 -11.35 6.17
N ASN A 801 13.31 -11.78 5.18
CA ASN A 801 14.72 -12.14 5.36
C ASN A 801 15.70 -11.10 4.79
N GLN A 802 15.20 -9.98 4.26
CA GLN A 802 15.95 -8.87 3.67
C GLN A 802 17.01 -9.31 2.64
N ARG A 803 16.59 -10.04 1.60
CA ARG A 803 17.50 -10.59 0.60
C ARG A 803 16.90 -10.65 -0.80
N LEU A 804 17.75 -10.58 -1.81
CA LEU A 804 17.38 -10.79 -3.20
C LEU A 804 17.16 -12.28 -3.49
N GLN A 805 16.18 -12.56 -4.34
CA GLN A 805 15.88 -13.88 -4.84
C GLN A 805 15.78 -13.87 -6.36
N PHE A 806 16.35 -14.89 -6.98
CA PHE A 806 16.28 -15.08 -8.43
C PHE A 806 15.68 -16.44 -8.74
N GLU A 807 14.68 -16.45 -9.61
CA GLU A 807 13.96 -17.65 -10.03
C GLU A 807 14.11 -17.81 -11.53
N VAL A 808 14.34 -19.04 -11.98
CA VAL A 808 14.43 -19.37 -13.41
C VAL A 808 13.17 -20.12 -13.84
N ASP A 809 12.50 -19.64 -14.88
CA ASP A 809 11.38 -20.37 -15.47
C ASP A 809 11.88 -21.58 -16.26
N ARG A 810 11.58 -22.76 -15.71
CA ARG A 810 11.90 -24.06 -16.32
C ARG A 810 11.26 -24.22 -17.70
N ASN A 811 10.08 -23.66 -17.94
CA ASN A 811 9.35 -23.83 -19.20
C ASN A 811 9.99 -23.06 -20.35
N LEU A 812 10.79 -22.03 -20.05
CA LEU A 812 11.45 -21.20 -21.04
C LEU A 812 12.87 -21.71 -21.37
N ILE A 813 13.69 -21.98 -20.35
CA ILE A 813 15.10 -22.34 -20.55
C ILE A 813 15.55 -23.62 -19.85
N GLY A 814 14.66 -24.27 -19.08
CA GLY A 814 14.97 -25.48 -18.32
C GLY A 814 14.98 -26.76 -19.16
N THR A 815 15.04 -27.92 -18.50
CA THR A 815 15.06 -29.23 -19.16
C THR A 815 13.82 -29.47 -20.02
N GLY A 816 13.99 -30.03 -21.21
CA GLY A 816 12.88 -30.29 -22.15
C GLY A 816 12.59 -29.13 -23.11
N THR A 817 13.28 -28.01 -22.95
CA THR A 817 13.34 -26.90 -23.93
C THR A 817 14.56 -27.07 -24.86
N ASN A 818 14.68 -26.23 -25.89
CA ASN A 818 15.88 -26.17 -26.73
C ASN A 818 17.12 -25.73 -25.96
N SER A 819 16.97 -24.93 -24.90
CA SER A 819 18.06 -24.49 -24.03
C SER A 819 18.57 -25.63 -23.16
N ASN A 820 17.67 -26.40 -22.56
CA ASN A 820 17.94 -27.59 -21.75
C ASN A 820 18.93 -27.35 -20.57
N PHE A 821 18.77 -26.25 -19.84
CA PHE A 821 19.56 -26.00 -18.62
C PHE A 821 18.98 -26.76 -17.42
N ASN A 822 19.85 -27.22 -16.52
CA ASN A 822 19.49 -28.02 -15.33
C ASN A 822 19.65 -27.25 -14.02
N SER A 823 20.57 -26.28 -14.02
CA SER A 823 20.91 -25.47 -12.85
C SER A 823 21.53 -24.14 -13.27
N PHE A 824 21.64 -23.23 -12.32
CA PHE A 824 22.29 -21.94 -12.51
C PHE A 824 23.04 -21.50 -11.25
N LYS A 825 23.99 -20.60 -11.45
CA LYS A 825 24.71 -19.89 -10.38
C LYS A 825 24.59 -18.39 -10.61
N ILE A 826 24.55 -17.64 -9.51
CA ILE A 826 24.59 -16.18 -9.52
C ILE A 826 25.71 -15.72 -8.61
N PHE A 827 26.58 -14.84 -9.09
CA PHE A 827 27.71 -14.33 -8.34
C PHE A 827 28.08 -12.90 -8.73
N GLY A 828 28.69 -12.16 -7.81
CA GLY A 828 29.11 -10.78 -8.00
C GLY A 828 30.49 -10.66 -8.65
N SER A 829 31.10 -9.48 -8.53
CA SER A 829 32.45 -9.24 -9.05
C SER A 829 33.50 -10.20 -8.45
N SER A 830 34.47 -10.60 -9.29
CA SER A 830 35.64 -11.38 -8.86
C SER A 830 36.58 -10.63 -7.90
N THR A 831 36.40 -9.33 -7.74
CA THR A 831 37.16 -8.49 -6.79
C THR A 831 36.60 -8.54 -5.37
N ALA A 832 35.38 -9.04 -5.17
CA ALA A 832 34.78 -9.17 -3.85
C ALA A 832 35.45 -10.31 -3.06
N THR A 833 35.56 -10.15 -1.73
CA THR A 833 36.22 -11.14 -0.85
C THR A 833 35.32 -12.26 -0.35
N ASN A 834 33.99 -12.08 -0.38
CA ASN A 834 33.01 -13.06 0.09
C ASN A 834 31.61 -12.78 -0.49
N THR A 835 30.96 -11.69 -0.07
CA THR A 835 29.66 -11.20 -0.54
C THR A 835 29.75 -9.70 -0.74
N ASN A 836 29.11 -9.18 -1.77
CA ASN A 836 29.02 -7.74 -2.00
C ASN A 836 27.92 -7.11 -1.11
N ASN A 837 27.72 -5.79 -1.19
CA ASN A 837 26.76 -5.05 -0.35
C ASN A 837 25.30 -5.42 -0.68
N LEU A 838 25.04 -6.02 -1.85
CA LEU A 838 23.74 -6.58 -2.23
C LEU A 838 23.52 -8.04 -1.76
N GLY A 839 24.46 -8.57 -0.98
CA GLY A 839 24.43 -9.95 -0.50
C GLY A 839 24.73 -11.01 -1.57
N ILE A 840 25.22 -10.61 -2.75
CA ILE A 840 25.58 -11.53 -3.82
C ILE A 840 26.97 -12.12 -3.53
N PRO A 841 27.12 -13.46 -3.46
CA PRO A 841 28.39 -14.12 -3.18
C PRO A 841 29.38 -14.05 -4.36
N THR A 842 30.65 -14.34 -4.08
CA THR A 842 31.69 -14.54 -5.11
C THR A 842 31.45 -15.82 -5.91
N ALA A 843 32.18 -15.98 -7.03
CA ALA A 843 32.09 -17.16 -7.89
C ALA A 843 32.48 -18.47 -7.18
N ASP A 844 33.39 -18.40 -6.19
CA ASP A 844 33.86 -19.56 -5.42
C ASP A 844 32.89 -19.91 -4.28
N ASP A 845 32.21 -18.92 -3.70
CA ASP A 845 31.29 -19.09 -2.57
C ASP A 845 29.83 -19.33 -3.01
N THR A 846 29.48 -19.06 -4.28
CA THR A 846 28.11 -19.21 -4.76
C THR A 846 27.67 -20.68 -4.87
N SER A 847 26.43 -20.94 -4.48
CA SER A 847 25.82 -22.27 -4.55
C SER A 847 25.09 -22.50 -5.88
N THR A 848 25.16 -23.72 -6.39
CA THR A 848 24.39 -24.12 -7.58
C THR A 848 22.92 -24.31 -7.21
N THR A 849 22.04 -23.57 -7.88
CA THR A 849 20.58 -23.69 -7.73
C THR A 849 20.02 -24.54 -8.88
N LEU A 850 19.18 -25.53 -8.56
CA LEU A 850 18.57 -26.41 -9.55
C LEU A 850 17.38 -25.74 -10.24
N ILE A 851 17.05 -26.15 -11.46
CA ILE A 851 15.88 -25.72 -12.21
C ILE A 851 14.89 -26.90 -12.28
N ARG A 852 14.05 -27.10 -11.25
CA ARG A 852 13.07 -28.21 -11.23
C ARG A 852 11.63 -27.76 -11.02
N GLY A 853 11.40 -26.51 -10.67
CA GLY A 853 10.10 -25.84 -10.67
C GLY A 853 9.80 -25.20 -9.31
N GLY A 854 10.27 -23.97 -9.13
CA GLY A 854 10.06 -23.17 -7.92
C GLY A 854 11.30 -23.01 -7.02
N GLU A 855 12.44 -23.63 -7.36
CA GLU A 855 13.70 -23.32 -6.70
C GLU A 855 14.17 -21.90 -7.03
N LYS A 856 14.65 -21.20 -5.99
CA LYS A 856 15.16 -19.84 -6.09
C LYS A 856 16.58 -19.79 -5.58
N PHE A 857 17.45 -19.08 -6.29
CA PHE A 857 18.70 -18.64 -5.72
C PHE A 857 18.36 -17.53 -4.71
N SER A 858 18.83 -17.67 -3.48
CA SER A 858 18.68 -16.63 -2.45
C SER A 858 20.04 -16.05 -2.12
N ALA A 859 20.18 -14.74 -2.29
CA ALA A 859 21.35 -14.00 -1.84
C ALA A 859 21.48 -14.05 -0.31
N ALA A 860 22.63 -13.61 0.21
CA ALA A 860 22.77 -13.31 1.62
C ALA A 860 21.86 -12.14 2.01
N THR A 861 21.46 -12.11 3.28
CA THR A 861 20.76 -10.96 3.85
C THR A 861 21.68 -9.74 3.80
N PHE A 862 21.14 -8.61 3.35
CA PHE A 862 21.86 -7.34 3.34
C PHE A 862 20.99 -6.23 3.94
N VAL A 863 21.65 -5.19 4.44
CA VAL A 863 20.99 -3.97 4.91
C VAL A 863 21.33 -2.88 3.90
N ALA A 864 20.32 -2.18 3.42
CA ALA A 864 20.50 -1.06 2.51
C ALA A 864 21.38 0.02 3.17
N ASP A 865 22.47 0.39 2.52
CA ASP A 865 23.52 1.29 3.00
C ASP A 865 23.52 2.66 2.30
N GLY A 866 22.61 2.87 1.36
CA GLY A 866 22.48 4.12 0.62
C GLY A 866 21.89 5.27 1.43
N ALA A 867 21.59 6.36 0.71
CA ALA A 867 20.96 7.52 1.32
C ALA A 867 19.67 7.12 2.04
N GLU A 868 19.42 7.77 3.18
CA GLU A 868 18.14 7.59 3.88
C GLU A 868 17.02 8.05 2.95
N ILE A 869 15.91 7.29 2.91
CA ILE A 869 14.75 7.71 2.11
C ILE A 869 14.27 9.08 2.57
N GLN A 870 14.40 9.35 3.88
CA GLN A 870 14.19 10.66 4.47
C GLN A 870 15.35 11.00 5.43
N LEU A 871 16.01 12.15 5.20
CA LEU A 871 17.21 12.57 5.93
C LEU A 871 16.92 13.08 7.36
N ASN A 872 15.71 13.57 7.62
CA ASN A 872 15.30 14.22 8.87
C ASN A 872 13.92 13.71 9.34
N ASP A 873 13.63 13.78 10.64
CA ASP A 873 12.28 13.62 11.21
C ASP A 873 11.62 12.25 10.99
N LYS A 874 12.39 11.18 11.24
CA LYS A 874 11.89 9.80 11.30
C LYS A 874 10.80 9.68 12.36
N ARG A 875 9.60 9.28 11.94
CA ARG A 875 8.42 9.18 12.80
C ARG A 875 7.58 7.98 12.39
N PHE A 876 7.28 7.13 13.36
CA PHE A 876 6.35 6.02 13.18
C PHE A 876 5.01 6.36 13.83
N GLY A 877 3.91 5.98 13.17
CA GLY A 877 2.61 5.89 13.83
C GLY A 877 1.59 6.96 13.46
N ILE A 878 1.72 7.61 12.29
CA ILE A 878 0.56 8.31 11.75
C ILE A 878 -0.56 7.31 11.53
N LYS A 879 -1.75 7.65 12.03
CA LYS A 879 -2.98 6.91 11.79
C LYS A 879 -3.90 7.74 10.90
N VAL A 880 -4.46 7.07 9.90
CA VAL A 880 -5.45 7.69 9.00
C VAL A 880 -6.75 6.92 9.13
N GLY A 881 -7.82 7.63 9.44
CA GLY A 881 -9.16 7.10 9.57
C GLY A 881 -10.14 7.81 8.64
N TYR A 882 -11.29 7.18 8.40
CA TYR A 882 -12.44 7.80 7.77
C TYR A 882 -13.62 7.75 8.73
N ASN A 883 -14.23 8.89 9.00
CA ASN A 883 -15.45 9.00 9.79
C ASN A 883 -16.64 9.02 8.82
N SER A 884 -17.44 7.94 8.81
CA SER A 884 -18.60 7.82 7.92
C SER A 884 -19.75 8.79 8.25
N GLU A 885 -19.90 9.20 9.52
CA GLU A 885 -20.93 10.16 9.94
C GLU A 885 -20.61 11.58 9.44
N LEU A 886 -19.34 11.99 9.56
CA LEU A 886 -18.85 13.29 9.10
C LEU A 886 -18.46 13.28 7.62
N LYS A 887 -18.39 12.09 7.01
CA LYS A 887 -17.82 11.84 5.68
C LYS A 887 -16.44 12.47 5.48
N ALA A 888 -15.59 12.40 6.51
CA ALA A 888 -14.33 13.14 6.58
C ALA A 888 -13.16 12.22 6.92
N PHE A 889 -11.99 12.52 6.35
CA PHE A 889 -10.74 11.84 6.70
C PHE A 889 -10.10 12.49 7.92
N GLU A 890 -9.46 11.66 8.74
CA GLU A 890 -8.81 12.05 9.97
C GLU A 890 -7.36 11.59 9.96
N PHE A 891 -6.45 12.52 10.22
CA PHE A 891 -5.02 12.29 10.31
C PHE A 891 -4.60 12.55 11.75
N SER A 892 -3.99 11.57 12.39
CA SER A 892 -3.46 11.72 13.74
C SER A 892 -2.00 11.33 13.79
N SER A 893 -1.20 12.12 14.50
CA SER A 893 0.20 11.84 14.77
C SER A 893 0.35 10.59 15.64
N GLY A 894 1.52 9.94 15.54
CA GLY A 894 1.88 8.84 16.44
C GLY A 894 2.29 9.30 17.84
N THR A 895 2.55 10.60 17.99
CA THR A 895 3.05 11.23 19.23
C THR A 895 2.09 12.32 19.71
N THR A 896 2.41 12.87 20.88
CA THR A 896 1.54 13.70 21.71
C THR A 896 1.45 15.13 21.17
N GLY A 897 0.27 15.72 21.11
CA GLY A 897 0.10 17.12 20.67
C GLY A 897 0.56 18.18 21.69
N GLU A 898 0.96 17.74 22.89
CA GLU A 898 1.41 18.62 23.97
C GLU A 898 2.92 18.48 24.20
N THR A 899 3.57 19.56 24.66
CA THR A 899 4.96 19.50 25.12
C THR A 899 4.98 18.82 26.49
N ILE A 900 5.65 17.67 26.58
CA ILE A 900 5.72 16.87 27.82
C ILE A 900 7.14 16.94 28.34
N ALA A 901 7.34 17.62 29.48
CA ALA A 901 8.62 17.59 30.18
C ALA A 901 8.93 16.16 30.69
N ALA A 902 10.21 15.85 30.89
CA ALA A 902 10.65 14.57 31.44
C ALA A 902 9.91 14.25 32.76
N ASN A 903 9.32 13.06 32.83
CA ASN A 903 8.45 12.57 33.90
C ASN A 903 7.11 13.31 34.06
N GLY A 904 6.72 14.14 33.09
CA GLY A 904 5.40 14.77 33.03
C GLY A 904 4.27 13.81 32.66
N ALA A 905 4.59 12.66 32.07
CA ALA A 905 3.67 11.56 31.76
C ALA A 905 4.33 10.19 31.99
N LEU A 906 3.54 9.13 32.19
CA LEU A 906 4.04 7.78 32.43
C LEU A 906 4.79 7.27 31.19
N GLY A 907 6.05 6.87 31.34
CA GLY A 907 6.88 6.36 30.25
C GLY A 907 7.66 7.43 29.48
N VAL A 908 7.50 8.71 29.81
CA VAL A 908 8.25 9.82 29.20
C VAL A 908 9.45 10.18 30.08
N THR A 909 10.63 9.62 29.76
CA THR A 909 11.87 9.81 30.56
C THR A 909 12.73 11.00 30.09
N THR A 910 12.35 11.66 29.01
CA THR A 910 13.04 12.81 28.40
C THR A 910 12.00 13.82 27.92
N ASP A 911 12.38 15.10 27.80
CA ASP A 911 11.48 16.14 27.28
C ASP A 911 11.04 15.79 25.85
N GLN A 912 9.73 15.81 25.60
CA GLN A 912 9.13 15.64 24.28
C GLN A 912 8.53 16.96 23.80
N THR A 913 8.88 17.35 22.58
CA THR A 913 8.30 18.52 21.88
C THR A 913 6.85 18.24 21.49
N ALA A 914 6.01 19.27 21.48
CA ALA A 914 4.64 19.15 20.97
C ALA A 914 4.64 18.63 19.53
N SER A 915 3.77 17.66 19.24
CA SER A 915 3.56 17.20 17.87
C SER A 915 2.63 18.14 17.12
N ASP A 916 2.96 18.41 15.85
CA ASP A 916 2.12 19.13 14.91
C ASP A 916 1.93 18.25 13.66
N ILE A 917 0.82 18.38 12.96
CA ILE A 917 0.62 17.74 11.67
C ILE A 917 -0.02 18.74 10.74
N VAL A 918 0.53 18.89 9.55
CA VAL A 918 0.00 19.74 8.48
C VAL A 918 -0.16 18.89 7.25
N VAL A 919 -1.32 18.98 6.61
CA VAL A 919 -1.63 18.21 5.41
C VAL A 919 -2.14 19.14 4.31
N GLY A 920 -1.64 18.95 3.10
CA GLY A 920 -2.07 19.67 1.90
C GLY A 920 -1.70 18.92 0.63
N ARG A 921 -1.57 19.64 -0.48
CA ARG A 921 -1.21 19.10 -1.80
C ARG A 921 -0.56 20.19 -2.65
N TYR A 922 0.19 19.83 -3.68
CA TYR A 922 0.57 20.77 -4.74
C TYR A 922 -0.58 21.08 -5.70
N ALA A 923 -0.43 22.19 -6.42
CA ALA A 923 -1.16 22.40 -7.66
C ALA A 923 -0.67 21.39 -8.73
N LEU A 924 -1.62 20.65 -9.32
CA LEU A 924 -1.37 19.73 -10.41
C LEU A 924 -1.97 20.25 -11.72
N SER A 925 -1.32 19.93 -12.83
CA SER A 925 -1.80 20.14 -14.19
C SER A 925 -3.08 19.36 -14.45
N THR A 926 -4.08 20.00 -15.03
CA THR A 926 -5.34 19.33 -15.39
C THR A 926 -5.20 18.41 -16.61
N THR A 927 -4.08 18.45 -17.31
CA THR A 927 -3.84 17.68 -18.55
C THR A 927 -3.10 16.37 -18.29
N ASP A 928 -2.08 16.42 -17.43
CA ASP A 928 -1.13 15.32 -17.25
C ASP A 928 -0.68 15.18 -15.79
N GLY A 929 -1.40 15.80 -14.84
CA GLY A 929 -1.18 15.84 -13.39
C GLY A 929 0.25 16.03 -12.90
N SER A 930 1.10 16.58 -13.74
CA SER A 930 2.40 17.09 -13.36
C SER A 930 2.25 18.22 -12.34
N VAL A 931 3.22 18.35 -11.43
CA VAL A 931 3.24 19.45 -10.44
C VAL A 931 3.51 20.76 -11.18
N THR A 932 2.61 21.74 -11.04
CA THR A 932 2.73 23.05 -11.71
C THR A 932 3.45 24.09 -10.87
N ASP A 933 3.48 23.92 -9.55
CA ASP A 933 4.28 24.72 -8.61
C ASP A 933 4.84 23.82 -7.51
N ALA A 934 6.15 23.56 -7.56
CA ALA A 934 6.85 22.72 -6.60
C ALA A 934 7.35 23.50 -5.37
N THR A 935 7.12 24.82 -5.31
CA THR A 935 7.64 25.69 -4.23
C THR A 935 6.62 25.99 -3.14
N ASP A 936 5.32 25.83 -3.41
CA ASP A 936 4.24 26.00 -2.42
C ASP A 936 3.59 24.65 -2.06
N PHE A 937 4.26 23.92 -1.17
CA PHE A 937 3.97 22.56 -0.69
C PHE A 937 2.55 22.35 -0.12
N PHE A 938 1.90 23.42 0.33
CA PHE A 938 0.58 23.38 1.00
C PHE A 938 -0.44 24.32 0.33
N SER A 939 -0.30 24.59 -0.97
CA SER A 939 -1.18 25.51 -1.72
C SER A 939 -2.46 24.89 -2.24
N GLY A 940 -2.48 23.59 -2.52
CA GLY A 940 -3.55 22.91 -3.21
C GLY A 940 -4.54 22.20 -2.27
N ASP A 941 -5.80 22.19 -2.68
CA ASP A 941 -6.84 21.41 -2.01
C ASP A 941 -6.80 19.94 -2.49
N ASN A 942 -6.89 19.01 -1.54
CA ASN A 942 -7.25 17.63 -1.81
C ASN A 942 -8.73 17.44 -1.51
N ASN A 943 -9.55 17.66 -2.53
CA ASN A 943 -11.00 17.57 -2.45
C ASN A 943 -11.51 16.17 -2.09
N LEU A 944 -10.78 15.11 -2.46
CA LEU A 944 -11.12 13.73 -2.09
C LEU A 944 -11.03 13.50 -0.59
N LEU A 945 -10.03 14.11 0.04
CA LEU A 945 -9.80 13.98 1.46
C LEU A 945 -10.47 15.08 2.30
N GLY A 946 -10.98 16.13 1.66
CA GLY A 946 -11.59 17.27 2.33
C GLY A 946 -10.57 18.16 3.06
N ILE A 947 -9.33 18.24 2.58
CA ILE A 947 -8.23 18.97 3.26
C ILE A 947 -7.56 19.97 2.32
N GLY A 948 -7.12 21.12 2.84
CA GLY A 948 -6.50 22.19 2.06
C GLY A 948 -6.83 23.59 2.57
N LYS A 949 -6.23 24.63 1.95
CA LYS A 949 -6.38 26.03 2.36
C LYS A 949 -7.82 26.53 2.25
N THR A 950 -8.63 26.03 1.30
CA THR A 950 -10.02 26.48 1.13
C THR A 950 -11.04 25.71 1.98
N LYS A 951 -10.59 24.66 2.68
CA LYS A 951 -11.41 23.71 3.45
C LYS A 951 -11.24 23.86 4.97
N THR A 952 -10.91 25.06 5.44
CA THR A 952 -10.85 25.38 6.87
C THR A 952 -12.00 26.32 7.23
N ASN A 953 -12.88 25.88 8.13
CA ASN A 953 -13.79 26.74 8.88
C ASN A 953 -13.31 26.87 10.32
#